data_AF-A0A6N9Q493-F1
#
_entry.id   AF-A0A6N9Q493-F1
#
_cell.length_a   1.000
_cell.length_b   1.000
_cell.length_c   1.000
_cell.angle_alpha   90.00
_cell.angle_beta   90.00
_cell.angle_gamma   90.00
#
_symmetry.space_group_name_H-M   'P 1'
#
loop_
_entity.id
_entity.type
_entity.pdbx_description
1 polymer ?
#
loop_
_entity_poly.entity_id
_entity_poly.type
_entity_poly.pdbx_seq_one_letter_code
_entity_poly.pdbx_strand_id
1 'polypeptide(L)'
;MSQRKWYQLSTDETLETYRVNAREGLSEKEVTRNKEEYGENVIIEKQKISPIILFLNQFKDFMVLVLVGAVLISGLLGEFLDAITIIAIIIMNGILGFIQEFRAERSLRALKEMSAPTARVIRNGVEMSIKASELVPGDLILVTGGDRIPADIRFINTNGLQVEESALTGESVSVTKHHEAIEEDEVPLGDQRNLGFMGTMITKGTAKGVVVKTGMDTEMGKIADLIQNTESAETPLQHRLEQLGKILIALSIGLTIMVVVAGILHGQPTYGMFLAGVSLAVAAIPEGLPAIVTIALALGVQRMIKRKAIVRKLPSVETLGCASVICSDKTGTLTQNKMTVTHLWMEDKILEVSGDGYRPAGELKHKGKTMDVQKDSSIRRLMQISVLCNNATLQKTSDKQNKKRNIKQQTDWTIEGDPTEGALLVLGAKAGMTYSSLQNLYQREKELPFDSERKRMSVIVKHQGGKLICTKGAPDLLLDRCSYALWEGKVTPLNETLRKKILSANEAMARSALRVLGLAYRDIRTSESQDDGETLENNLIFVGLTGMIDPPRKEVHDAIFKCKKAGIKTVMITGDHQTTAEAIARQLGIVYKDGGRTINGKQLVELSDDDLDQIIDDVNVFARVSPEHKLRIVKSLQRKGHVVAMTGDGVNDAPAIKAADIGISMGITGTDVSKEASALVLSDDNFTTIVSAIEEGRGIYENIRKFIRYLLASNVGEILTMFIAMMMGMPLPLVPIQILWVNLVTDGLPAMALGVDQAEDDLMKQKPRPAKENIFGRRLGWKIISRGIVIGICTLAAFWIVLRENPGDPDTLVKAQTVAFSTLVMAQLIHVFDCRSSQSIFHRNIFQNMYLVIAVVSSVLLLLGVLYIDFLQPIFKTVGLGLNEWSLVLVFAGIPSFFFGAGSIFKTMFRKKKKIKFSSKPMAR
;
A
#
# COMPACT_ATOMS: atom_id res chain seq x y z
N MET A 1 7.73 -45.79 3.32
CA MET A 1 9.12 -45.28 3.29
C MET A 1 9.03 -43.80 2.95
N SER A 2 9.43 -42.91 3.84
CA SER A 2 9.44 -41.48 3.55
C SER A 2 10.37 -41.22 2.36
N GLN A 3 9.88 -40.53 1.34
CA GLN A 3 10.72 -40.00 0.27
C GLN A 3 11.75 -39.08 0.93
N ARG A 4 13.04 -39.44 0.85
CA ARG A 4 14.13 -38.58 1.34
C ARG A 4 14.02 -37.21 0.67
N LYS A 5 14.18 -36.14 1.45
CA LYS A 5 14.10 -34.76 0.94
C LYS A 5 15.38 -34.40 0.18
N TRP A 6 15.32 -33.46 -0.77
CA TRP A 6 16.46 -33.10 -1.62
C TRP A 6 17.72 -32.67 -0.86
N TYR A 7 17.57 -32.03 0.30
CA TYR A 7 18.71 -31.64 1.14
C TYR A 7 19.38 -32.85 1.85
N GLN A 8 18.71 -34.00 1.93
CA GLN A 8 19.25 -35.23 2.53
C GLN A 8 20.02 -36.07 1.52
N LEU A 9 19.88 -35.79 0.22
CA LEU A 9 20.59 -36.51 -0.82
C LEU A 9 22.02 -36.00 -0.96
N SER A 10 22.95 -36.94 -1.11
CA SER A 10 24.32 -36.69 -1.55
C SER A 10 24.36 -36.17 -2.99
N THR A 11 25.52 -35.65 -3.40
CA THR A 11 25.73 -35.19 -4.78
C THR A 11 25.55 -36.31 -5.80
N ASP A 12 26.03 -37.51 -5.48
CA ASP A 12 25.98 -38.66 -6.38
C ASP A 12 24.54 -39.19 -6.51
N GLU A 13 23.81 -39.32 -5.40
CA GLU A 13 22.39 -39.71 -5.41
C GLU A 13 21.53 -38.70 -6.20
N THR A 14 21.84 -37.41 -6.10
CA THR A 14 21.11 -36.36 -6.85
C THR A 14 21.35 -36.50 -8.36
N LEU A 15 22.59 -36.74 -8.78
CA LEU A 15 22.96 -36.95 -10.19
C LEU A 15 22.35 -38.24 -10.74
N GLU A 16 22.34 -39.32 -9.96
CA GLU A 16 21.69 -40.58 -10.34
C GLU A 16 20.18 -40.44 -10.51
N THR A 17 19.53 -39.68 -9.63
CA THR A 17 18.08 -39.46 -9.68
C THR A 17 17.63 -38.87 -11.01
N TYR A 18 18.37 -37.89 -11.55
CA TYR A 18 18.09 -37.27 -12.85
C TYR A 18 18.88 -37.88 -14.01
N ARG A 19 19.74 -38.88 -13.76
CA ARG A 19 20.64 -39.51 -14.74
C ARG A 19 21.55 -38.49 -15.46
N VAL A 20 22.04 -37.50 -14.73
CA VAL A 20 22.84 -36.39 -15.26
C VAL A 20 24.33 -36.67 -15.11
N ASN A 21 25.11 -36.42 -16.16
CA ASN A 21 26.56 -36.45 -16.07
C ASN A 21 27.08 -35.11 -15.52
N ALA A 22 27.88 -35.15 -14.45
CA ALA A 22 28.42 -33.95 -13.80
C ALA A 22 29.35 -33.07 -14.68
N ARG A 23 29.87 -33.62 -15.78
CA ARG A 23 30.72 -32.89 -16.75
C ARG A 23 29.95 -32.47 -18.00
N GLU A 24 29.07 -33.32 -18.50
CA GLU A 24 28.39 -33.11 -19.78
C GLU A 24 27.00 -32.45 -19.62
N GLY A 25 26.42 -32.48 -18.43
CA GLY A 25 25.05 -32.03 -18.22
C GLY A 25 24.03 -32.92 -18.94
N LEU A 26 22.87 -32.36 -19.28
CA LEU A 26 21.82 -33.06 -20.02
C LEU A 26 22.08 -33.02 -21.53
N SER A 27 21.62 -34.06 -22.23
CA SER A 27 21.55 -34.08 -23.69
C SER A 27 20.28 -33.39 -24.21
N GLU A 28 20.28 -32.93 -25.48
CA GLU A 28 19.08 -32.29 -26.07
C GLU A 28 17.84 -33.19 -26.05
N LYS A 29 18.02 -34.51 -26.21
CA LYS A 29 16.93 -35.48 -26.12
C LYS A 29 16.33 -35.53 -24.72
N GLU A 30 17.16 -35.47 -23.69
CA GLU A 30 16.71 -35.47 -22.29
C GLU A 30 16.07 -34.14 -21.91
N VAL A 31 16.60 -33.02 -22.40
CA VAL A 31 15.98 -31.70 -22.21
C VAL A 31 14.59 -31.68 -22.81
N THR A 32 14.41 -32.20 -24.03
CA THR A 32 13.10 -32.25 -24.70
C THR A 32 12.12 -33.12 -23.92
N ARG A 33 12.55 -34.32 -23.49
CA ARG A 33 11.74 -35.23 -22.67
C ARG A 33 11.34 -34.59 -21.34
N ASN A 34 12.30 -34.00 -20.63
CA ASN A 34 12.04 -33.36 -19.34
C ASN A 34 11.15 -32.11 -19.51
N LYS A 35 11.26 -31.39 -20.64
CA LYS A 35 10.37 -30.26 -20.95
C LYS A 35 8.93 -30.72 -21.20
N GLU A 36 8.73 -31.88 -21.81
CA GLU A 36 7.40 -32.48 -22.00
C GLU A 36 6.79 -32.99 -20.68
N GLU A 37 7.61 -33.53 -19.78
CA GLU A 37 7.19 -34.09 -18.49
C GLU A 37 6.91 -33.01 -17.44
N TYR A 38 7.81 -32.03 -17.28
CA TYR A 38 7.79 -31.03 -16.20
C TYR A 38 7.29 -29.65 -16.65
N GLY A 39 7.18 -29.42 -17.97
CA GLY A 39 6.80 -28.12 -18.53
C GLY A 39 7.93 -27.08 -18.52
N GLU A 40 7.57 -25.82 -18.77
CA GLU A 40 8.51 -24.70 -18.74
C GLU A 40 8.73 -24.19 -17.31
N ASN A 41 9.92 -23.64 -17.03
CA ASN A 41 10.24 -23.00 -15.76
C ASN A 41 9.62 -21.59 -15.68
N VAL A 42 8.29 -21.55 -15.59
CA VAL A 42 7.51 -20.31 -15.54
C VAL A 42 6.45 -20.44 -14.45
N ILE A 43 6.29 -19.37 -13.64
CA ILE A 43 5.17 -19.25 -12.72
C ILE A 43 3.94 -18.93 -13.56
N ILE A 44 2.95 -19.83 -13.56
CA ILE A 44 1.77 -19.75 -14.42
C ILE A 44 0.91 -18.56 -13.97
N GLU A 45 0.75 -17.52 -14.79
CA GLU A 45 -0.21 -16.43 -14.50
C GLU A 45 -1.66 -16.88 -14.81
N LYS A 46 -2.64 -16.47 -13.99
CA LYS A 46 -4.07 -16.63 -14.32
C LYS A 46 -4.40 -15.91 -15.64
N GLN A 47 -5.27 -16.52 -16.45
CA GLN A 47 -5.65 -16.03 -17.78
C GLN A 47 -6.08 -14.56 -17.75
N LYS A 48 -5.44 -13.76 -18.62
CA LYS A 48 -5.79 -12.34 -18.83
C LYS A 48 -7.20 -12.25 -19.40
N ILE A 49 -8.03 -11.36 -18.82
CA ILE A 49 -9.36 -11.08 -19.36
C ILE A 49 -9.20 -10.43 -20.74
N SER A 50 -9.82 -10.99 -21.76
CA SER A 50 -9.73 -10.44 -23.12
C SER A 50 -10.51 -9.12 -23.22
N PRO A 51 -10.08 -8.15 -24.04
CA PRO A 51 -10.83 -6.90 -24.25
C PRO A 51 -12.27 -7.14 -24.72
N ILE A 52 -12.52 -8.21 -25.47
CA ILE A 52 -13.87 -8.59 -25.93
C ILE A 52 -14.72 -9.04 -24.75
N ILE A 53 -14.18 -9.86 -23.85
CA ILE A 53 -14.88 -10.29 -22.63
C ILE A 53 -15.16 -9.07 -21.73
N LEU A 54 -14.21 -8.14 -21.63
CA LEU A 54 -14.39 -6.88 -20.89
C LEU A 54 -15.57 -6.05 -21.44
N PHE A 55 -15.68 -5.95 -22.77
CA PHE A 55 -16.81 -5.29 -23.43
C PHE A 55 -18.13 -6.02 -23.19
N LEU A 56 -18.17 -7.35 -23.38
CA LEU A 56 -19.38 -8.15 -23.17
C LEU A 56 -19.85 -8.14 -21.71
N ASN A 57 -18.94 -8.04 -20.75
CA ASN A 57 -19.29 -7.93 -19.35
C ASN A 57 -20.06 -6.64 -19.01
N GLN A 58 -19.93 -5.57 -19.80
CA GLN A 58 -20.73 -4.34 -19.60
C GLN A 58 -22.24 -4.60 -19.78
N PHE A 59 -22.62 -5.62 -20.57
CA PHE A 59 -24.02 -5.97 -20.84
C PHE A 59 -24.59 -6.98 -19.85
N LYS A 60 -23.76 -7.53 -18.95
CA LYS A 60 -24.22 -8.45 -17.88
C LYS A 60 -24.73 -7.72 -16.65
N ASP A 61 -24.51 -6.41 -16.57
CA ASP A 61 -25.00 -5.60 -15.46
C ASP A 61 -26.53 -5.68 -15.37
N PHE A 62 -27.04 -5.86 -14.14
CA PHE A 62 -28.47 -6.03 -13.90
C PHE A 62 -29.31 -4.85 -14.41
N MET A 63 -28.79 -3.62 -14.34
CA MET A 63 -29.49 -2.43 -14.83
C MET A 63 -29.61 -2.44 -16.35
N VAL A 64 -28.56 -2.88 -17.06
CA VAL A 64 -28.57 -3.02 -18.52
C VAL A 64 -29.56 -4.11 -18.95
N LEU A 65 -29.64 -5.22 -18.22
CA LEU A 65 -30.63 -6.28 -18.49
C LEU A 65 -32.08 -5.77 -18.35
N VAL A 66 -32.34 -4.88 -17.40
CA VAL A 66 -33.66 -4.23 -17.25
C VAL A 66 -33.96 -3.31 -18.45
N LEU A 67 -32.98 -2.54 -18.92
CA LEU A 67 -33.12 -1.70 -20.12
C LEU A 67 -33.36 -2.54 -21.38
N VAL A 68 -32.67 -3.68 -21.53
CA VAL A 68 -32.92 -4.63 -22.62
C VAL A 68 -34.35 -5.17 -22.56
N GLY A 69 -34.87 -5.44 -21.35
CA GLY A 69 -36.28 -5.78 -21.13
C GLY A 69 -37.23 -4.66 -21.59
N ALA A 70 -36.93 -3.39 -21.26
CA ALA A 70 -37.72 -2.24 -21.70
C ALA A 70 -37.71 -2.05 -23.23
N VAL A 71 -36.56 -2.25 -23.89
CA VAL A 71 -36.44 -2.25 -25.36
C VAL A 71 -37.36 -3.30 -25.99
N LEU A 72 -37.36 -4.52 -25.44
CA LEU A 72 -38.18 -5.61 -25.95
C LEU A 72 -39.67 -5.27 -25.81
N ILE A 73 -40.09 -4.71 -24.67
CA ILE A 73 -41.46 -4.27 -24.44
C ILE A 73 -41.86 -3.13 -25.40
N SER A 74 -41.06 -2.06 -25.51
CA SER A 74 -41.35 -0.94 -26.44
C SER A 74 -41.38 -1.38 -27.90
N GLY A 75 -40.48 -2.28 -28.30
CA GLY A 75 -40.44 -2.83 -29.66
C GLY A 75 -41.68 -3.67 -29.99
N LEU A 76 -42.17 -4.48 -29.04
CA LEU A 76 -43.42 -5.25 -29.21
C LEU A 76 -44.67 -4.36 -29.32
N LEU A 77 -44.63 -3.15 -28.75
CA LEU A 77 -45.74 -2.19 -28.78
C LEU A 77 -45.76 -1.32 -30.04
N GLY A 78 -44.72 -1.37 -30.88
CA GLY A 78 -44.61 -0.57 -32.10
C GLY A 78 -44.01 0.83 -31.89
N GLU A 79 -43.55 1.16 -30.69
CA GLU A 79 -42.86 2.43 -30.39
C GLU A 79 -41.37 2.34 -30.75
N PHE A 80 -41.09 2.29 -32.06
CA PHE A 80 -39.73 2.15 -32.56
C PHE A 80 -38.81 3.30 -32.16
N LEU A 81 -39.33 4.53 -32.01
CA LEU A 81 -38.54 5.69 -31.61
C LEU A 81 -38.00 5.54 -30.18
N ASP A 82 -38.84 5.12 -29.23
CA ASP A 82 -38.43 4.88 -27.84
C ASP A 82 -37.48 3.68 -27.75
N ALA A 83 -37.77 2.59 -28.46
CA ALA A 83 -36.90 1.41 -28.49
C ALA A 83 -35.51 1.72 -29.07
N ILE A 84 -35.43 2.47 -30.19
CA ILE A 84 -34.16 2.90 -30.80
C ILE A 84 -33.39 3.82 -29.83
N THR A 85 -34.09 4.72 -29.15
CA THR A 85 -33.47 5.62 -28.17
C THR A 85 -32.84 4.83 -27.02
N ILE A 86 -33.54 3.85 -26.45
CA ILE A 86 -33.01 3.01 -25.37
C ILE A 86 -31.85 2.14 -25.87
N ILE A 87 -31.92 1.58 -27.09
CA ILE A 87 -30.80 0.84 -27.69
C ILE A 87 -29.56 1.73 -27.83
N ALA A 88 -29.73 2.96 -28.31
CA ALA A 88 -28.63 3.91 -28.46
C ALA A 88 -27.98 4.21 -27.10
N ILE A 89 -28.77 4.34 -26.02
CA ILE A 89 -28.27 4.51 -24.65
C ILE A 89 -27.46 3.28 -24.21
N ILE A 90 -28.00 2.07 -24.40
CA ILE A 90 -27.33 0.82 -23.99
C ILE A 90 -25.97 0.69 -24.70
N ILE A 91 -25.93 0.94 -26.02
CA ILE A 91 -24.69 0.89 -26.80
C ILE A 91 -23.71 1.97 -26.35
N MET A 92 -24.18 3.21 -26.19
CA MET A 92 -23.34 4.32 -25.75
C MET A 92 -22.77 4.06 -24.35
N ASN A 93 -23.57 3.55 -23.41
CA ASN A 93 -23.14 3.18 -22.07
C ASN A 93 -22.14 2.02 -22.11
N GLY A 94 -22.35 1.00 -22.94
CA GLY A 94 -21.41 -0.10 -23.13
C GLY A 94 -20.07 0.36 -23.71
N ILE A 95 -20.09 1.26 -24.70
CA ILE A 95 -18.88 1.86 -25.28
C ILE A 95 -18.16 2.75 -24.26
N LEU A 96 -18.89 3.63 -23.57
CA LEU A 96 -18.32 4.50 -22.55
C LEU A 96 -17.72 3.68 -21.40
N GLY A 97 -18.45 2.69 -20.89
CA GLY A 97 -17.99 1.77 -19.85
C GLY A 97 -16.73 1.01 -20.27
N PHE A 98 -16.71 0.44 -21.48
CA PHE A 98 -15.53 -0.21 -22.02
C PHE A 98 -14.34 0.74 -22.18
N ILE A 99 -14.52 1.92 -22.77
CA ILE A 99 -13.43 2.91 -22.93
C ILE A 99 -12.89 3.35 -21.57
N GLN A 100 -13.78 3.57 -20.59
CA GLN A 100 -13.42 3.96 -19.23
C GLN A 100 -12.60 2.86 -18.53
N GLU A 101 -13.07 1.61 -18.59
CA GLU A 101 -12.43 0.47 -17.94
C GLU A 101 -11.10 0.10 -18.62
N PHE A 102 -11.09 0.08 -19.95
CA PHE A 102 -9.89 -0.21 -20.75
C PHE A 102 -8.78 0.82 -20.53
N ARG A 103 -9.11 2.11 -20.43
CA ARG A 103 -8.12 3.17 -20.13
C ARG A 103 -7.56 3.07 -18.71
N ALA A 104 -8.41 2.74 -17.74
CA ALA A 104 -7.99 2.52 -16.37
C ALA A 104 -7.00 1.33 -16.29
N GLU A 105 -7.30 0.24 -17.00
CA GLU A 105 -6.46 -0.95 -17.03
C GLU A 105 -5.14 -0.74 -17.78
N ARG A 106 -5.16 -0.05 -18.94
CA ARG A 106 -3.95 0.24 -19.73
C ARG A 106 -2.93 1.10 -18.99
N SER A 107 -3.41 2.05 -18.19
CA SER A 107 -2.56 2.92 -17.38
C SER A 107 -1.77 2.15 -16.30
N LEU A 108 -2.31 1.01 -15.84
CA LEU A 108 -1.65 0.11 -14.90
C LEU A 108 -0.71 -0.88 -15.59
N ARG A 109 -1.05 -1.33 -16.82
CA ARG A 109 -0.25 -2.31 -17.57
C ARG A 109 1.10 -1.75 -18.05
N ALA A 110 1.15 -0.48 -18.46
CA ALA A 110 2.39 0.16 -18.93
C ALA A 110 3.51 0.24 -17.88
N LEU A 111 3.21 -0.08 -16.61
CA LEU A 111 4.17 -0.11 -15.51
C LEU A 111 4.77 -1.50 -15.24
N LYS A 112 4.24 -2.58 -15.85
CA LYS A 112 4.59 -3.97 -15.52
C LYS A 112 5.68 -4.62 -16.39
N GLU A 113 6.03 -4.05 -17.54
CA GLU A 113 6.89 -4.74 -18.53
C GLU A 113 8.33 -4.22 -18.50
N MET A 114 9.15 -4.69 -17.55
CA MET A 114 10.61 -4.59 -17.66
C MET A 114 11.28 -5.82 -17.01
N SER A 115 12.06 -6.54 -17.82
CA SER A 115 13.09 -7.54 -17.47
C SER A 115 12.64 -9.00 -17.32
N ALA A 116 12.98 -9.84 -18.30
CA ALA A 116 12.96 -11.29 -18.19
C ALA A 116 14.39 -11.83 -17.94
N PRO A 117 14.60 -12.75 -16.97
CA PRO A 117 15.94 -13.25 -16.61
C PRO A 117 16.47 -14.37 -17.53
N THR A 118 17.81 -14.47 -17.61
CA THR A 118 18.58 -15.52 -18.33
C THR A 118 19.31 -16.44 -17.35
N ALA A 119 19.67 -17.66 -17.76
CA ALA A 119 20.39 -18.65 -16.95
C ALA A 119 21.56 -19.28 -17.73
N ARG A 120 22.66 -19.60 -17.03
CA ARG A 120 23.84 -20.31 -17.60
C ARG A 120 23.77 -21.79 -17.26
N VAL A 121 23.80 -22.64 -18.28
CA VAL A 121 23.68 -24.10 -18.17
C VAL A 121 24.83 -24.82 -18.89
N ILE A 122 25.09 -26.07 -18.50
CA ILE A 122 25.93 -27.00 -19.23
C ILE A 122 25.01 -28.06 -19.86
N ARG A 123 25.03 -28.17 -21.19
CA ARG A 123 24.31 -29.19 -21.97
C ARG A 123 25.24 -29.75 -23.05
N ASN A 124 25.23 -31.07 -23.26
CA ASN A 124 26.17 -31.77 -24.16
C ASN A 124 27.66 -31.39 -23.95
N GLY A 125 28.07 -31.08 -22.72
CA GLY A 125 29.42 -30.64 -22.37
C GLY A 125 29.77 -29.21 -22.76
N VAL A 126 28.82 -28.44 -23.28
CA VAL A 126 29.00 -27.04 -23.68
C VAL A 126 28.28 -26.12 -22.71
N GLU A 127 28.98 -25.08 -22.27
CA GLU A 127 28.38 -24.01 -21.49
C GLU A 127 27.61 -23.06 -22.41
N MET A 128 26.34 -22.80 -22.11
CA MET A 128 25.49 -21.90 -22.89
C MET A 128 24.56 -21.08 -21.99
N SER A 129 24.19 -19.89 -22.46
CA SER A 129 23.19 -19.03 -21.81
C SER A 129 21.84 -19.24 -22.47
N ILE A 130 20.84 -19.64 -21.70
CA ILE A 130 19.45 -19.84 -22.14
C ILE A 130 18.51 -18.90 -21.39
N LYS A 131 17.26 -18.81 -21.84
CA LYS A 131 16.22 -18.14 -21.06
C LYS A 131 15.92 -18.95 -19.81
N ALA A 132 15.68 -18.29 -18.67
CA ALA A 132 15.37 -19.00 -17.43
C ALA A 132 14.11 -19.89 -17.57
N SER A 133 13.18 -19.54 -18.46
CA SER A 133 11.97 -20.31 -18.78
C SER A 133 12.25 -21.66 -19.46
N GLU A 134 13.42 -21.85 -20.07
CA GLU A 134 13.81 -23.06 -20.79
C GLU A 134 14.56 -24.07 -19.91
N LEU A 135 14.70 -23.79 -18.62
CA LEU A 135 15.28 -24.73 -17.65
C LEU A 135 14.32 -25.88 -17.37
N VAL A 136 14.88 -27.07 -17.19
CA VAL A 136 14.15 -28.29 -16.81
C VAL A 136 14.83 -28.97 -15.61
N PRO A 137 14.12 -29.76 -14.80
CA PRO A 137 14.74 -30.58 -13.76
C PRO A 137 15.84 -31.47 -14.34
N GLY A 138 16.97 -31.55 -13.65
CA GLY A 138 18.21 -32.19 -14.08
C GLY A 138 19.20 -31.28 -14.80
N ASP A 139 18.83 -30.07 -15.24
CA ASP A 139 19.79 -29.15 -15.85
C ASP A 139 20.93 -28.82 -14.88
N LEU A 140 22.16 -28.85 -15.40
CA LEU A 140 23.34 -28.45 -14.65
C LEU A 140 23.58 -26.95 -14.86
N ILE A 141 23.43 -26.16 -13.81
CA ILE A 141 23.58 -24.70 -13.88
C ILE A 141 24.86 -24.21 -13.23
N LEU A 142 25.38 -23.12 -13.79
CA LEU A 142 26.55 -22.40 -13.32
C LEU A 142 26.10 -21.05 -12.79
N VAL A 143 26.48 -20.77 -11.55
CA VAL A 143 26.06 -19.55 -10.88
C VAL A 143 27.24 -18.88 -10.19
N THR A 144 27.31 -17.56 -10.29
CA THR A 144 28.42 -16.74 -9.82
C THR A 144 27.91 -15.53 -9.04
N GLY A 145 28.80 -14.87 -8.29
CA GLY A 145 28.45 -13.64 -7.57
C GLY A 145 27.78 -12.60 -8.48
N GLY A 146 26.59 -12.15 -8.08
CA GLY A 146 25.72 -11.26 -8.84
C GLY A 146 24.56 -11.96 -9.56
N ASP A 147 24.62 -13.28 -9.76
CA ASP A 147 23.56 -14.04 -10.43
C ASP A 147 22.37 -14.29 -9.49
N ARG A 148 21.16 -14.32 -10.08
CA ARG A 148 19.97 -14.85 -9.40
C ARG A 148 19.82 -16.33 -9.71
N ILE A 149 19.46 -17.10 -8.70
CA ILE A 149 19.17 -18.53 -8.84
C ILE A 149 17.86 -18.67 -9.64
N PRO A 150 17.87 -19.31 -10.83
CA PRO A 150 16.74 -19.27 -11.75
C PRO A 150 15.66 -20.35 -11.50
N ALA A 151 15.96 -21.36 -10.69
CA ALA A 151 15.10 -22.47 -10.30
C ALA A 151 15.61 -23.06 -8.97
N ASP A 152 14.84 -23.90 -8.27
CA ASP A 152 15.38 -24.54 -7.05
C ASP A 152 16.45 -25.57 -7.45
N ILE A 153 17.63 -25.46 -6.85
CA ILE A 153 18.81 -26.24 -7.18
C ILE A 153 19.41 -26.94 -5.96
N ARG A 154 20.05 -28.08 -6.22
CA ARG A 154 20.93 -28.77 -5.28
C ARG A 154 22.39 -28.48 -5.67
N PHE A 155 23.14 -27.84 -4.77
CA PHE A 155 24.55 -27.53 -5.04
C PHE A 155 25.39 -28.81 -5.07
N ILE A 156 26.13 -29.02 -6.15
CA ILE A 156 27.06 -30.15 -6.28
C ILE A 156 28.52 -29.73 -6.07
N ASN A 157 28.81 -28.45 -6.25
CA ASN A 157 30.12 -27.86 -6.00
C ASN A 157 29.95 -26.40 -5.60
N THR A 158 30.64 -25.98 -4.56
CA THR A 158 30.57 -24.63 -3.99
C THR A 158 31.98 -24.12 -3.69
N ASN A 159 32.32 -22.91 -4.14
CA ASN A 159 33.58 -22.26 -3.81
C ASN A 159 33.32 -20.89 -3.16
N GLY A 160 33.48 -20.83 -1.82
CA GLY A 160 33.24 -19.62 -1.03
C GLY A 160 31.85 -19.02 -1.24
N LEU A 161 30.84 -19.88 -1.46
CA LEU A 161 29.51 -19.47 -1.89
C LEU A 161 28.72 -18.84 -0.74
N GLN A 162 28.19 -17.65 -1.00
CA GLN A 162 27.24 -16.96 -0.13
C GLN A 162 26.03 -16.52 -0.94
N VAL A 163 24.85 -16.76 -0.38
CA VAL A 163 23.55 -16.48 -1.02
C VAL A 163 22.73 -15.60 -0.10
N GLU A 164 22.18 -14.51 -0.64
CA GLU A 164 21.16 -13.70 0.00
C GLU A 164 19.79 -14.33 -0.23
N GLU A 165 19.23 -14.90 0.84
CA GLU A 165 17.94 -15.58 0.82
C GLU A 165 16.83 -14.74 1.45
N SER A 166 17.07 -13.44 1.63
CA SER A 166 16.17 -12.46 2.24
C SER A 166 14.75 -12.51 1.65
N ALA A 167 14.64 -12.81 0.36
CA ALA A 167 13.37 -13.01 -0.30
C ALA A 167 12.53 -14.11 0.37
N LEU A 168 13.09 -15.27 0.67
CA LEU A 168 12.39 -16.45 1.19
C LEU A 168 12.53 -16.63 2.71
N THR A 169 13.54 -16.06 3.35
CA THR A 169 13.77 -16.23 4.79
C THR A 169 13.49 -14.95 5.58
N GLY A 170 13.46 -13.79 4.93
CA GLY A 170 13.36 -12.48 5.58
C GLY A 170 14.63 -12.03 6.30
N GLU A 171 15.70 -12.84 6.26
CA GLU A 171 16.98 -12.51 6.86
C GLU A 171 17.87 -11.81 5.82
N SER A 172 18.28 -10.57 6.11
CA SER A 172 19.10 -9.77 5.18
C SER A 172 20.59 -10.16 5.15
N VAL A 173 21.00 -11.15 5.94
CA VAL A 173 22.40 -11.61 6.01
C VAL A 173 22.60 -12.72 4.99
N SER A 174 23.70 -12.67 4.25
CA SER A 174 24.05 -13.75 3.32
C SER A 174 24.41 -15.03 4.07
N VAL A 175 23.84 -16.15 3.62
CA VAL A 175 24.06 -17.47 4.21
C VAL A 175 25.19 -18.17 3.44
N THR A 176 26.13 -18.76 4.16
CA THR A 176 27.20 -19.58 3.55
C THR A 176 26.63 -20.94 3.15
N LYS A 177 26.85 -21.33 1.91
CA LYS A 177 26.32 -22.57 1.33
C LYS A 177 27.42 -23.61 1.14
N HIS A 178 27.06 -24.89 1.23
CA HIS A 178 27.93 -26.05 1.00
C HIS A 178 27.24 -27.06 0.08
N HIS A 179 27.90 -28.17 -0.26
CA HIS A 179 27.32 -29.23 -1.11
C HIS A 179 27.08 -30.54 -0.35
N GLU A 180 27.55 -30.67 0.89
CA GLU A 180 27.34 -31.87 1.74
C GLU A 180 25.86 -32.12 2.05
N ALA A 181 25.49 -33.40 2.24
CA ALA A 181 24.14 -33.81 2.63
C ALA A 181 23.83 -33.41 4.09
N ILE A 182 22.57 -33.12 4.38
CA ILE A 182 22.12 -32.76 5.73
C ILE A 182 21.27 -33.93 6.27
N GLU A 183 21.69 -34.53 7.38
CA GLU A 183 21.06 -35.76 7.93
C GLU A 183 19.83 -35.51 8.80
N GLU A 184 19.55 -34.26 9.17
CA GLU A 184 18.40 -33.89 10.00
C GLU A 184 17.05 -34.12 9.29
N ASP A 185 16.03 -34.58 10.03
CA ASP A 185 14.72 -34.92 9.45
C ASP A 185 13.87 -33.69 9.06
N GLU A 186 13.87 -32.65 9.89
CA GLU A 186 13.15 -31.39 9.64
C GLU A 186 14.07 -30.19 9.83
N VAL A 187 14.47 -29.62 8.70
CA VAL A 187 15.35 -28.45 8.64
C VAL A 187 14.56 -27.27 8.10
N PRO A 188 14.47 -26.13 8.82
CA PRO A 188 13.88 -24.91 8.32
C PRO A 188 14.48 -24.49 6.97
N LEU A 189 13.70 -23.82 6.12
CA LEU A 189 14.12 -23.48 4.75
C LEU A 189 15.45 -22.71 4.69
N GLY A 190 15.67 -21.77 5.62
CA GLY A 190 16.93 -21.01 5.71
C GLY A 190 18.16 -21.83 6.16
N ASP A 191 17.93 -22.98 6.81
CA ASP A 191 18.99 -23.88 7.29
C ASP A 191 19.34 -24.98 6.27
N GLN A 192 18.60 -25.07 5.15
CA GLN A 192 18.90 -25.98 4.03
C GLN A 192 20.07 -25.43 3.19
N ARG A 193 21.26 -25.40 3.80
CA ARG A 193 22.47 -24.74 3.26
C ARG A 193 23.10 -25.42 2.04
N ASN A 194 22.56 -26.54 1.62
CA ASN A 194 23.01 -27.28 0.44
C ASN A 194 22.07 -27.15 -0.77
N LEU A 195 20.98 -26.40 -0.61
CA LEU A 195 20.07 -25.98 -1.66
C LEU A 195 20.22 -24.48 -1.95
N GLY A 196 19.90 -24.11 -3.19
CA GLY A 196 19.70 -22.74 -3.63
C GLY A 196 18.29 -22.60 -4.18
N PHE A 197 17.59 -21.52 -3.83
CA PHE A 197 16.18 -21.37 -4.13
C PHE A 197 15.92 -20.34 -5.23
N MET A 198 14.91 -20.60 -6.08
CA MET A 198 14.51 -19.71 -7.16
C MET A 198 14.30 -18.27 -6.66
N GLY A 199 14.91 -17.30 -7.34
CA GLY A 199 14.77 -15.87 -7.05
C GLY A 199 15.75 -15.30 -6.00
N THR A 200 16.50 -16.15 -5.29
CA THR A 200 17.57 -15.71 -4.37
C THR A 200 18.81 -15.25 -5.13
N MET A 201 19.64 -14.41 -4.53
CA MET A 201 20.81 -13.79 -5.20
C MET A 201 22.12 -14.31 -4.61
N ILE A 202 23.09 -14.63 -5.46
CA ILE A 202 24.42 -15.00 -5.01
C ILE A 202 25.21 -13.73 -4.72
N THR A 203 25.60 -13.52 -3.47
CA THR A 203 26.37 -12.34 -3.09
C THR A 203 27.86 -12.53 -3.36
N LYS A 204 28.36 -13.76 -3.21
CA LYS A 204 29.79 -14.07 -3.35
C LYS A 204 30.01 -15.54 -3.72
N GLY A 205 31.12 -15.80 -4.41
CA GLY A 205 31.57 -17.14 -4.74
C GLY A 205 31.01 -17.66 -6.06
N THR A 206 31.30 -18.92 -6.34
CA THR A 206 30.80 -19.64 -7.51
C THR A 206 30.29 -21.00 -7.12
N ALA A 207 29.30 -21.50 -7.85
CA ALA A 207 28.77 -22.84 -7.63
C ALA A 207 28.27 -23.50 -8.91
N LYS A 208 28.25 -24.83 -8.86
CA LYS A 208 27.53 -25.68 -9.79
C LYS A 208 26.37 -26.32 -9.03
N GLY A 209 25.19 -26.35 -9.64
CA GLY A 209 24.02 -26.98 -9.05
C GLY A 209 23.17 -27.69 -10.09
N VAL A 210 22.46 -28.73 -9.67
CA VAL A 210 21.49 -29.44 -10.49
C VAL A 210 20.10 -28.89 -10.16
N VAL A 211 19.31 -28.57 -11.18
CA VAL A 211 17.92 -28.13 -11.00
C VAL A 211 17.09 -29.29 -10.46
N VAL A 212 16.47 -29.11 -9.30
CA VAL A 212 15.62 -30.13 -8.65
C VAL A 212 14.14 -29.82 -8.81
N LYS A 213 13.76 -28.53 -8.89
CA LYS A 213 12.36 -28.13 -9.13
C LYS A 213 12.30 -26.91 -10.03
N THR A 214 11.27 -26.84 -10.86
CA THR A 214 11.00 -25.75 -11.81
C THR A 214 9.57 -25.25 -11.68
N GLY A 215 9.31 -24.02 -12.12
CA GLY A 215 7.95 -23.46 -12.20
C GLY A 215 7.22 -23.48 -10.86
N MET A 216 6.00 -24.02 -10.87
CA MET A 216 5.10 -24.05 -9.70
C MET A 216 5.56 -24.99 -8.58
N ASP A 217 6.45 -25.95 -8.86
CA ASP A 217 6.94 -26.91 -7.85
C ASP A 217 8.05 -26.33 -6.95
N THR A 218 8.69 -25.24 -7.39
CA THR A 218 9.68 -24.51 -6.57
C THR A 218 9.06 -23.97 -5.29
N GLU A 219 9.87 -23.66 -4.28
CA GLU A 219 9.36 -23.01 -3.06
C GLU A 219 8.72 -21.65 -3.38
N MET A 220 9.25 -20.92 -4.38
CA MET A 220 8.62 -19.71 -4.89
C MET A 220 7.29 -19.98 -5.61
N GLY A 221 7.23 -21.05 -6.39
CA GLY A 221 6.04 -21.49 -7.12
C GLY A 221 4.89 -21.91 -6.20
N LYS A 222 5.18 -22.63 -5.11
CA LYS A 222 4.20 -22.97 -4.08
C LYS A 222 3.62 -21.73 -3.41
N ILE A 223 4.45 -20.73 -3.16
CA ILE A 223 4.00 -19.46 -2.59
C ILE A 223 3.13 -18.71 -3.61
N ALA A 224 3.50 -18.73 -4.90
CA ALA A 224 2.66 -18.21 -5.96
C ALA A 224 1.30 -18.93 -6.05
N ASP A 225 1.25 -20.26 -5.92
CA ASP A 225 0.00 -21.04 -5.91
C ASP A 225 -0.91 -20.64 -4.73
N LEU A 226 -0.36 -20.55 -3.52
CA LEU A 226 -1.09 -20.06 -2.34
C LEU A 226 -1.68 -18.67 -2.57
N ILE A 227 -0.93 -17.78 -3.21
CA ILE A 227 -1.41 -16.43 -3.57
C ILE A 227 -2.54 -16.52 -4.60
N GLN A 228 -2.43 -17.38 -5.61
CA GLN A 228 -3.42 -17.50 -6.69
C GLN A 228 -4.72 -18.16 -6.24
N ASN A 229 -4.66 -19.08 -5.29
CA ASN A 229 -5.80 -19.83 -4.74
C ASN A 229 -6.50 -19.11 -3.58
N THR A 230 -5.91 -18.04 -3.05
CA THR A 230 -6.60 -17.14 -2.10
C THR A 230 -7.59 -16.25 -2.86
N GLU A 231 -8.89 -16.54 -2.73
CA GLU A 231 -9.99 -15.78 -3.32
C GLU A 231 -9.96 -14.31 -2.90
N SER A 232 -10.07 -13.39 -3.86
CA SER A 232 -10.27 -11.97 -3.58
C SER A 232 -11.75 -11.71 -3.34
N ALA A 233 -12.13 -11.34 -2.12
CA ALA A 233 -13.48 -10.91 -1.79
C ALA A 233 -13.86 -9.63 -2.57
N GLU A 234 -15.12 -9.54 -3.00
CA GLU A 234 -15.70 -8.32 -3.57
C GLU A 234 -15.65 -7.17 -2.56
N THR A 235 -15.55 -5.93 -3.06
CA THR A 235 -15.45 -4.78 -2.15
C THR A 235 -16.79 -4.35 -1.58
N PRO A 236 -16.81 -3.83 -0.34
CA PRO A 236 -18.03 -3.35 0.29
C PRO A 236 -18.80 -2.30 -0.54
N LEU A 237 -18.12 -1.41 -1.28
CA LEU A 237 -18.79 -0.45 -2.15
C LEU A 237 -19.47 -1.10 -3.35
N GLN A 238 -18.82 -2.03 -4.04
CA GLN A 238 -19.39 -2.69 -5.22
C GLN A 238 -20.70 -3.41 -4.85
N HIS A 239 -20.64 -4.25 -3.81
CA HIS A 239 -21.82 -4.96 -3.31
C HIS A 239 -22.97 -4.01 -2.92
N ARG A 240 -22.65 -2.84 -2.36
CA ARG A 240 -23.66 -1.86 -1.96
C ARG A 240 -24.23 -1.05 -3.11
N LEU A 241 -23.42 -0.73 -4.12
CA LEU A 241 -23.91 -0.07 -5.33
C LEU A 241 -24.87 -0.99 -6.08
N GLU A 242 -24.57 -2.29 -6.14
CA GLU A 242 -25.46 -3.27 -6.74
C GLU A 242 -26.77 -3.43 -5.95
N GLN A 243 -26.70 -3.55 -4.62
CA GLN A 243 -27.88 -3.55 -3.76
C GLN A 243 -28.73 -2.28 -3.92
N LEU A 244 -28.07 -1.12 -3.98
CA LEU A 244 -28.72 0.17 -4.20
C LEU A 244 -29.42 0.20 -5.56
N GLY A 245 -28.77 -0.28 -6.62
CA GLY A 245 -29.38 -0.41 -7.95
C GLY A 245 -30.63 -1.28 -7.93
N LYS A 246 -30.57 -2.45 -7.28
CA LYS A 246 -31.72 -3.36 -7.11
C LYS A 246 -32.88 -2.70 -6.37
N ILE A 247 -32.61 -1.97 -5.28
CA ILE A 247 -33.63 -1.25 -4.50
C ILE A 247 -34.28 -0.14 -5.33
N LEU A 248 -33.47 0.66 -6.05
CA LEU A 248 -33.99 1.76 -6.87
C LEU A 248 -34.84 1.24 -8.03
N ILE A 249 -34.44 0.14 -8.68
CA ILE A 249 -35.24 -0.49 -9.74
C ILE A 249 -36.57 -0.98 -9.17
N ALA A 250 -36.57 -1.67 -8.03
CA ALA A 250 -37.81 -2.16 -7.41
C ALA A 250 -38.75 -1.00 -7.04
N LEU A 251 -38.21 0.09 -6.49
CA LEU A 251 -38.97 1.29 -6.14
C LEU A 251 -39.49 2.02 -7.39
N SER A 252 -38.67 2.13 -8.44
CA SER A 252 -39.03 2.70 -9.74
C SER A 252 -40.19 1.94 -10.37
N ILE A 253 -40.08 0.61 -10.50
CA ILE A 253 -41.14 -0.24 -11.06
C ILE A 253 -42.44 -0.12 -10.23
N GLY A 254 -42.33 -0.17 -8.90
CA GLY A 254 -43.51 -0.04 -8.02
C GLY A 254 -44.21 1.32 -8.19
N LEU A 255 -43.45 2.40 -8.28
CA LEU A 255 -44.00 3.73 -8.50
C LEU A 255 -44.57 3.89 -9.90
N THR A 256 -43.90 3.36 -10.92
CA THR A 256 -44.39 3.33 -12.30
C THR A 256 -45.74 2.64 -12.37
N ILE A 257 -45.90 1.46 -11.77
CA ILE A 257 -47.18 0.74 -11.73
C ILE A 257 -48.26 1.63 -11.09
N MET A 258 -47.94 2.28 -9.97
CA MET A 258 -48.87 3.17 -9.28
C MET A 258 -49.27 4.37 -10.16
N VAL A 259 -48.33 5.00 -10.85
CA VAL A 259 -48.61 6.12 -11.77
C VAL A 259 -49.47 5.69 -12.95
N VAL A 260 -49.18 4.55 -13.57
CA VAL A 260 -49.96 3.99 -14.67
C VAL A 260 -51.39 3.73 -14.23
N VAL A 261 -51.59 3.05 -13.10
CA VAL A 261 -52.91 2.75 -12.56
C VAL A 261 -53.66 4.03 -12.20
N ALA A 262 -53.01 4.98 -11.52
CA ALA A 262 -53.62 6.26 -11.15
C ALA A 262 -54.04 7.05 -12.40
N GLY A 263 -53.21 7.14 -13.43
CA GLY A 263 -53.55 7.84 -14.67
C GLY A 263 -54.73 7.21 -15.40
N ILE A 264 -54.80 5.87 -15.46
CA ILE A 264 -55.95 5.16 -16.03
C ILE A 264 -57.23 5.47 -15.24
N LEU A 265 -57.16 5.48 -13.90
CA LEU A 265 -58.29 5.84 -13.04
C LEU A 265 -58.74 7.30 -13.22
N HIS A 266 -57.83 8.21 -13.57
CA HIS A 266 -58.13 9.60 -13.91
C HIS A 266 -58.60 9.81 -15.36
N GLY A 267 -58.79 8.74 -16.13
CA GLY A 267 -59.33 8.80 -17.49
C GLY A 267 -58.30 9.02 -18.60
N GLN A 268 -57.01 8.84 -18.32
CA GLN A 268 -55.96 8.92 -19.35
C GLN A 268 -55.95 7.64 -20.24
N PRO A 269 -55.55 7.74 -21.52
CA PRO A 269 -55.47 6.59 -22.41
C PRO A 269 -54.53 5.50 -21.87
N THR A 270 -55.01 4.25 -21.82
CA THR A 270 -54.25 3.10 -21.27
C THR A 270 -52.90 2.90 -21.97
N TYR A 271 -52.89 3.02 -23.30
CA TYR A 271 -51.67 2.90 -24.12
C TYR A 271 -50.65 4.00 -23.79
N GLY A 272 -51.08 5.26 -23.76
CA GLY A 272 -50.20 6.38 -23.43
C GLY A 272 -49.66 6.32 -22.00
N MET A 273 -50.48 5.85 -21.05
CA MET A 273 -50.06 5.63 -19.67
C MET A 273 -49.04 4.49 -19.57
N PHE A 274 -49.23 3.39 -20.30
CA PHE A 274 -48.27 2.29 -20.32
C PHE A 274 -46.90 2.75 -20.83
N LEU A 275 -46.86 3.50 -21.93
CA LEU A 275 -45.63 4.06 -22.48
C LEU A 275 -44.94 5.03 -21.52
N ALA A 276 -45.71 5.95 -20.93
CA ALA A 276 -45.20 6.86 -19.90
C ALA A 276 -44.61 6.10 -18.71
N GLY A 277 -45.19 4.95 -18.35
CA GLY A 277 -44.67 4.07 -17.32
C GLY A 277 -43.33 3.42 -17.69
N VAL A 278 -43.20 2.87 -18.89
CA VAL A 278 -41.93 2.31 -19.39
C VAL A 278 -40.84 3.38 -19.42
N SER A 279 -41.16 4.56 -19.96
CA SER A 279 -40.23 5.68 -20.00
C SER A 279 -39.82 6.17 -18.61
N LEU A 280 -40.76 6.24 -17.65
CA LEU A 280 -40.46 6.61 -16.26
C LEU A 280 -39.58 5.57 -15.58
N ALA A 281 -39.82 4.28 -15.85
CA ALA A 281 -39.03 3.20 -15.28
C ALA A 281 -37.58 3.25 -15.75
N VAL A 282 -37.34 3.48 -17.04
CA VAL A 282 -36.02 3.69 -17.65
C VAL A 282 -35.34 4.93 -17.06
N ALA A 283 -36.07 6.05 -17.02
CA ALA A 283 -35.53 7.34 -16.56
C ALA A 283 -35.07 7.33 -15.10
N ALA A 284 -35.65 6.49 -14.24
CA ALA A 284 -35.30 6.38 -12.84
C ALA A 284 -34.01 5.58 -12.56
N ILE A 285 -33.45 4.89 -13.56
CA ILE A 285 -32.24 4.09 -13.42
C ILE A 285 -31.01 5.02 -13.39
N PRO A 286 -30.17 4.97 -12.35
CA PRO A 286 -28.97 5.82 -12.27
C PRO A 286 -27.83 5.24 -13.12
N GLU A 287 -27.99 5.28 -14.44
CA GLU A 287 -27.11 4.66 -15.43
C GLU A 287 -25.65 5.13 -15.32
N GLY A 288 -25.43 6.40 -14.95
CA GLY A 288 -24.09 6.98 -14.82
C GLY A 288 -23.35 6.61 -13.53
N LEU A 289 -24.01 6.01 -12.53
CA LEU A 289 -23.45 5.85 -11.20
C LEU A 289 -22.20 4.94 -11.15
N PRO A 290 -22.19 3.72 -11.75
CA PRO A 290 -21.00 2.86 -11.74
C PRO A 290 -19.81 3.49 -12.48
N ALA A 291 -20.08 4.15 -13.61
CA ALA A 291 -19.07 4.85 -14.41
C ALA A 291 -18.38 5.97 -13.62
N ILE A 292 -19.17 6.82 -12.96
CA ILE A 292 -18.65 7.95 -12.17
C ILE A 292 -17.82 7.46 -10.99
N VAL A 293 -18.23 6.37 -10.32
CA VAL A 293 -17.46 5.74 -9.24
C VAL A 293 -16.09 5.27 -9.74
N THR A 294 -16.04 4.58 -10.87
CA THR A 294 -14.79 4.08 -11.47
C THR A 294 -13.84 5.23 -11.83
N ILE A 295 -14.36 6.31 -12.42
CA ILE A 295 -13.57 7.51 -12.75
C ILE A 295 -13.03 8.18 -11.48
N ALA A 296 -13.87 8.36 -10.46
CA ALA A 296 -13.45 8.97 -9.20
C ALA A 296 -12.35 8.16 -8.51
N LEU A 297 -12.47 6.82 -8.51
CA LEU A 297 -11.43 5.91 -8.02
C LEU A 297 -10.14 6.03 -8.84
N ALA A 298 -10.22 6.02 -10.17
CA ALA A 298 -9.05 6.13 -11.06
C ALA A 298 -8.29 7.46 -10.86
N LEU A 299 -9.02 8.58 -10.75
CA LEU A 299 -8.42 9.89 -10.47
C LEU A 299 -7.84 9.97 -9.05
N GLY A 300 -8.47 9.28 -8.09
CA GLY A 300 -7.93 9.05 -6.75
C GLY A 300 -6.60 8.30 -6.77
N VAL A 301 -6.51 7.21 -7.54
CA VAL A 301 -5.27 6.45 -7.74
C VAL A 301 -4.16 7.30 -8.34
N GLN A 302 -4.47 8.14 -9.34
CA GLN A 302 -3.47 9.06 -9.89
C GLN A 302 -2.90 10.03 -8.84
N ARG A 303 -3.73 10.49 -7.88
CA ARG A 303 -3.25 11.31 -6.75
C ARG A 303 -2.39 10.51 -5.78
N MET A 304 -2.76 9.27 -5.49
CA MET A 304 -1.96 8.35 -4.66
C MET A 304 -0.58 8.08 -5.28
N ILE A 305 -0.50 7.85 -6.59
CA ILE A 305 0.77 7.64 -7.31
C ILE A 305 1.68 8.87 -7.18
N LYS A 306 1.13 10.09 -7.28
CA LYS A 306 1.90 11.33 -7.05
C LYS A 306 2.45 11.43 -5.63
N ARG A 307 1.79 10.77 -4.66
CA ARG A 307 2.25 10.60 -3.29
C ARG A 307 3.00 9.28 -3.07
N LYS A 308 3.49 8.64 -4.14
CA LYS A 308 4.32 7.42 -4.13
C LYS A 308 3.62 6.13 -3.68
N ALA A 309 2.29 6.14 -3.62
CA ALA A 309 1.47 4.97 -3.35
C ALA A 309 0.88 4.43 -4.66
N ILE A 310 1.42 3.32 -5.16
CA ILE A 310 0.99 2.69 -6.42
C ILE A 310 -0.12 1.68 -6.11
N VAL A 311 -1.34 1.95 -6.57
CA VAL A 311 -2.48 1.06 -6.39
C VAL A 311 -2.50 0.03 -7.52
N ARG A 312 -2.45 -1.26 -7.17
CA ARG A 312 -2.59 -2.37 -8.14
C ARG A 312 -4.04 -2.80 -8.33
N LYS A 313 -4.86 -2.69 -7.28
CA LYS A 313 -6.28 -3.07 -7.29
C LYS A 313 -7.15 -1.85 -6.96
N LEU A 314 -7.86 -1.31 -7.95
CA LEU A 314 -8.71 -0.13 -7.79
C LEU A 314 -9.73 -0.26 -6.64
N PRO A 315 -10.41 -1.41 -6.45
CA PRO A 315 -11.39 -1.53 -5.38
C PRO A 315 -10.78 -1.39 -3.97
N SER A 316 -9.50 -1.77 -3.79
CA SER A 316 -8.80 -1.70 -2.49
C SER A 316 -8.59 -0.28 -1.97
N VAL A 317 -8.72 0.74 -2.82
CA VAL A 317 -8.69 2.16 -2.44
C VAL A 317 -9.78 2.49 -1.43
N GLU A 318 -10.96 1.90 -1.61
CA GLU A 318 -12.12 2.12 -0.75
C GLU A 318 -11.91 1.47 0.63
N THR A 319 -11.43 0.23 0.62
CA THR A 319 -11.08 -0.56 1.80
C THR A 319 -9.98 0.13 2.60
N LEU A 320 -8.98 0.72 1.94
CA LEU A 320 -7.92 1.50 2.58
C LEU A 320 -8.48 2.69 3.40
N GLY A 321 -9.56 3.32 2.93
CA GLY A 321 -10.25 4.36 3.70
C GLY A 321 -10.94 3.86 4.97
N CYS A 322 -11.24 2.56 5.06
CA CYS A 322 -11.79 1.89 6.25
C CYS A 322 -10.72 1.36 7.21
N ALA A 323 -9.44 1.39 6.82
CA ALA A 323 -8.37 0.75 7.59
C ALA A 323 -8.42 1.17 9.06
N SER A 324 -8.56 0.17 9.93
CA SER A 324 -8.68 0.36 11.38
C SER A 324 -7.45 -0.11 12.13
N VAL A 325 -6.69 -1.04 11.53
CA VAL A 325 -5.42 -1.55 12.04
C VAL A 325 -4.40 -1.56 10.90
N ILE A 326 -3.18 -1.10 11.20
CA ILE A 326 -2.02 -1.23 10.32
C ILE A 326 -1.04 -2.17 11.02
N CYS A 327 -0.90 -3.36 10.48
CA CYS A 327 0.16 -4.30 10.80
C CYS A 327 1.37 -3.97 9.93
N SER A 328 2.46 -3.52 10.54
CA SER A 328 3.66 -3.13 9.82
C SER A 328 4.82 -4.04 10.19
N ASP A 329 5.54 -4.52 9.17
CA ASP A 329 6.88 -5.02 9.41
C ASP A 329 7.77 -3.87 9.91
N LYS A 330 8.76 -4.19 10.74
CA LYS A 330 9.70 -3.24 11.32
C LYS A 330 10.77 -2.87 10.31
N THR A 331 11.51 -3.85 9.80
CA THR A 331 12.71 -3.64 8.98
C THR A 331 12.32 -3.04 7.63
N GLY A 332 13.04 -2.00 7.18
CA GLY A 332 12.80 -1.33 5.89
C GLY A 332 11.58 -0.40 5.86
N THR A 333 10.52 -0.70 6.63
CA THR A 333 9.27 0.07 6.65
C THR A 333 9.24 1.13 7.77
N LEU A 334 9.40 0.70 9.04
CA LEU A 334 9.43 1.60 10.21
C LEU A 334 10.84 2.12 10.47
N THR A 335 11.84 1.32 10.14
CA THR A 335 13.26 1.64 10.23
C THR A 335 13.88 1.91 8.86
N GLN A 336 15.10 2.43 8.85
CA GLN A 336 15.78 2.78 7.59
C GLN A 336 16.41 1.59 6.86
N ASN A 337 16.48 0.43 7.51
CA ASN A 337 17.30 -0.72 7.11
C ASN A 337 18.77 -0.30 6.84
N LYS A 338 19.28 0.59 7.69
CA LYS A 338 20.65 1.14 7.60
C LYS A 338 21.30 1.11 8.97
N MET A 339 22.06 0.05 9.24
CA MET A 339 22.74 -0.13 10.52
C MET A 339 23.62 1.09 10.81
N THR A 340 23.41 1.74 11.96
CA THR A 340 24.07 2.99 12.30
C THR A 340 24.58 2.92 13.73
N VAL A 341 25.87 3.24 13.95
CA VAL A 341 26.40 3.43 15.29
C VAL A 341 25.81 4.70 15.89
N THR A 342 25.15 4.56 17.02
CA THR A 342 24.49 5.67 17.73
C THR A 342 25.11 5.95 19.09
N HIS A 343 25.74 4.95 19.71
CA HIS A 343 26.35 5.10 21.02
C HIS A 343 27.73 4.45 21.06
N LEU A 344 28.64 5.02 21.84
CA LEU A 344 29.93 4.43 22.19
C LEU A 344 30.04 4.42 23.72
N TRP A 345 30.73 3.44 24.27
CA TRP A 345 31.13 3.43 25.68
C TRP A 345 32.63 3.24 25.79
N MET A 346 33.29 4.16 26.49
CA MET A 346 34.72 4.11 26.80
C MET A 346 34.98 4.86 28.10
N GLU A 347 35.88 4.37 28.95
CA GLU A 347 36.32 5.08 30.17
C GLU A 347 35.16 5.54 31.07
N ASP A 348 34.10 4.74 31.21
CA ASP A 348 32.86 5.09 31.96
C ASP A 348 32.04 6.24 31.36
N LYS A 349 32.35 6.66 30.12
CA LYS A 349 31.63 7.70 29.37
C LYS A 349 30.80 7.06 28.26
N ILE A 350 29.55 7.49 28.15
CA ILE A 350 28.70 7.19 26.99
C ILE A 350 28.76 8.37 26.03
N LEU A 351 29.19 8.12 24.79
CA LEU A 351 29.21 9.11 23.72
C LEU A 351 28.07 8.83 22.75
N GLU A 352 27.32 9.86 22.39
CA GLU A 352 26.28 9.80 21.36
C GLU A 352 26.88 10.16 20.00
N VAL A 353 26.53 9.38 18.98
CA VAL A 353 26.98 9.58 17.59
C VAL A 353 25.80 10.11 16.79
N SER A 354 25.94 11.31 16.26
CA SER A 354 24.92 11.93 15.40
C SER A 354 25.10 11.59 13.91
N GLY A 355 24.09 11.90 13.11
CA GLY A 355 24.05 11.64 11.67
C GLY A 355 23.34 10.33 11.31
N ASP A 356 22.54 10.38 10.24
CA ASP A 356 21.62 9.30 9.86
C ASP A 356 22.19 8.46 8.70
N GLY A 357 22.03 7.14 8.79
CA GLY A 357 22.43 6.18 7.76
C GLY A 357 23.93 6.21 7.43
N TYR A 358 24.26 5.97 6.17
CA TYR A 358 25.65 5.78 5.70
C TYR A 358 26.37 7.07 5.28
N ARG A 359 25.78 8.24 5.56
CA ARG A 359 26.44 9.51 5.27
C ARG A 359 27.60 9.72 6.25
N PRO A 360 28.84 9.99 5.77
CA PRO A 360 29.99 10.25 6.63
C PRO A 360 29.96 11.68 7.20
N ALA A 361 28.82 12.10 7.72
CA ALA A 361 28.60 13.40 8.34
C ALA A 361 27.92 13.18 9.68
N GLY A 362 28.53 13.71 10.74
CA GLY A 362 28.08 13.52 12.11
C GLY A 362 29.13 14.00 13.11
N GLU A 363 28.70 14.09 14.36
CA GLU A 363 29.50 14.54 15.50
C GLU A 363 29.36 13.54 16.65
N LEU A 364 30.45 13.37 17.41
CA LEU A 364 30.42 12.67 18.70
C LEU A 364 30.10 13.68 19.81
N LYS A 365 29.13 13.35 20.66
CA LYS A 365 28.67 14.21 21.75
C LYS A 365 28.78 13.50 23.09
N HIS A 366 29.25 14.21 24.11
CA HIS A 366 29.21 13.78 25.50
C HIS A 366 28.42 14.80 26.31
N LYS A 367 27.32 14.39 26.95
CA LYS A 367 26.42 15.28 27.70
C LYS A 367 26.02 16.54 26.89
N GLY A 368 25.73 16.35 25.61
CA GLY A 368 25.32 17.42 24.68
C GLY A 368 26.46 18.29 24.11
N LYS A 369 27.72 18.11 24.54
CA LYS A 369 28.88 18.85 24.02
C LYS A 369 29.63 18.04 22.97
N THR A 370 29.98 18.66 21.85
CA THR A 370 30.77 18.04 20.78
C THR A 370 32.19 17.76 21.23
N MET A 371 32.65 16.52 21.02
CA MET A 371 33.99 16.04 21.35
C MET A 371 34.94 16.24 20.17
N ASP A 372 36.18 16.65 20.44
CA ASP A 372 37.24 16.71 19.44
C ASP A 372 37.97 15.37 19.36
N VAL A 373 37.70 14.62 18.30
CA VAL A 373 38.26 13.27 18.09
C VAL A 373 39.79 13.28 17.95
N GLN A 374 40.38 14.39 17.49
CA GLN A 374 41.83 14.45 17.25
C GLN A 374 42.63 14.57 18.56
N LYS A 375 42.01 15.06 19.63
CA LYS A 375 42.66 15.29 20.92
C LYS A 375 42.59 14.10 21.88
N ASP A 376 41.68 13.15 21.63
CA ASP A 376 41.45 12.00 22.50
C ASP A 376 42.08 10.74 21.91
N SER A 377 43.15 10.25 22.56
CA SER A 377 43.88 9.06 22.12
C SER A 377 43.03 7.79 22.15
N SER A 378 42.09 7.68 23.08
CA SER A 378 41.22 6.52 23.25
C SER A 378 40.19 6.46 22.13
N ILE A 379 39.55 7.59 21.80
CA ILE A 379 38.63 7.69 20.65
C ILE A 379 39.39 7.37 19.36
N ARG A 380 40.57 7.95 19.17
CA ARG A 380 41.39 7.70 17.98
C ARG A 380 41.72 6.22 17.80
N ARG A 381 42.08 5.52 18.88
CA ARG A 381 42.36 4.08 18.84
C ARG A 381 41.11 3.27 18.47
N LEU A 382 39.95 3.60 19.06
CA LEU A 382 38.69 2.94 18.74
C LEU A 382 38.32 3.10 17.25
N MET A 383 38.50 4.31 16.70
CA MET A 383 38.23 4.59 15.28
C MET A 383 39.19 3.85 14.36
N GLN A 384 40.47 3.76 14.72
CA GLN A 384 41.46 2.97 13.97
C GLN A 384 41.05 1.49 13.89
N ILE A 385 40.66 0.88 15.01
CA ILE A 385 40.21 -0.52 15.04
C ILE A 385 38.95 -0.68 14.18
N SER A 386 37.99 0.25 14.30
CA SER A 386 36.73 0.24 13.54
C SER A 386 36.92 0.26 12.02
N VAL A 387 37.95 0.98 11.53
CA VAL A 387 38.26 1.09 10.10
C VAL A 387 39.19 -0.01 9.61
N LEU A 388 40.21 -0.39 10.39
CA LEU A 388 41.23 -1.37 9.97
C LEU A 388 40.74 -2.82 10.06
N CYS A 389 39.96 -3.15 11.09
CA CYS A 389 39.37 -4.47 11.26
C CYS A 389 38.00 -4.53 10.57
N ASN A 390 37.97 -4.30 9.25
CA ASN A 390 36.74 -4.11 8.48
C ASN A 390 36.89 -4.59 7.03
N ASN A 391 35.87 -5.26 6.49
CA ASN A 391 35.83 -5.72 5.10
C ASN A 391 34.80 -4.97 4.24
N ALA A 392 33.97 -4.13 4.84
CA ALA A 392 33.03 -3.31 4.11
C ALA A 392 33.74 -2.18 3.34
N THR A 393 33.12 -1.69 2.28
CA THR A 393 33.57 -0.49 1.57
C THR A 393 32.43 0.53 1.49
N LEU A 394 32.78 1.81 1.67
CA LEU A 394 31.84 2.91 1.58
C LEU A 394 31.96 3.56 0.21
N GLN A 395 30.94 3.42 -0.63
CA GLN A 395 30.90 3.95 -1.99
C GLN A 395 30.03 5.19 -2.10
N LYS A 396 30.45 6.12 -2.97
CA LYS A 396 29.71 7.34 -3.28
C LYS A 396 29.03 7.18 -4.64
N THR A 397 27.72 6.99 -4.63
CA THR A 397 26.93 6.83 -5.86
C THR A 397 26.58 8.21 -6.40
N SER A 398 27.05 8.49 -7.62
CA SER A 398 26.70 9.72 -8.35
C SER A 398 25.63 9.36 -9.36
N ASP A 399 24.42 9.89 -9.18
CA ASP A 399 23.30 9.61 -10.06
C ASP A 399 23.57 10.22 -11.46
N LYS A 400 24.08 9.42 -12.39
CA LYS A 400 24.45 9.86 -13.75
C LYS A 400 23.24 9.96 -14.69
N GLN A 401 22.06 9.48 -14.28
CA GLN A 401 20.86 9.42 -15.12
C GLN A 401 19.80 10.45 -14.72
N ASN A 402 20.06 11.75 -14.86
CA ASN A 402 18.99 12.76 -15.07
C ASN A 402 19.55 14.15 -15.40
N LYS A 403 20.26 14.29 -16.53
CA LYS A 403 20.64 15.62 -17.05
C LYS A 403 19.45 16.47 -17.54
N LYS A 404 18.21 15.95 -17.57
CA LYS A 404 17.02 16.64 -18.12
C LYS A 404 16.09 17.30 -17.09
N ARG A 405 16.38 17.24 -15.79
CA ARG A 405 15.61 17.97 -14.77
C ARG A 405 16.58 18.66 -13.81
N ASN A 406 16.40 19.96 -13.57
CA ASN A 406 17.10 20.78 -12.56
C ASN A 406 16.81 20.28 -11.13
N ILE A 407 17.12 19.03 -10.82
CA ILE A 407 17.01 18.44 -9.49
C ILE A 407 18.43 18.41 -8.93
N LYS A 408 18.62 19.02 -7.75
CA LYS A 408 19.89 19.02 -7.02
C LYS A 408 20.49 17.61 -7.03
N GLN A 409 21.73 17.47 -7.47
CA GLN A 409 22.49 16.21 -7.37
C GLN A 409 22.47 15.73 -5.92
N GLN A 410 21.64 14.74 -5.62
CA GLN A 410 21.61 14.13 -4.32
C GLN A 410 22.67 13.02 -4.34
N THR A 411 23.81 13.29 -3.70
CA THR A 411 24.83 12.28 -3.48
C THR A 411 24.31 11.29 -2.45
N ASP A 412 24.21 10.03 -2.85
CA ASP A 412 23.83 8.94 -1.95
C ASP A 412 25.05 8.07 -1.65
N TRP A 413 25.08 7.52 -0.43
CA TRP A 413 26.19 6.70 0.06
C TRP A 413 25.67 5.29 0.30
N THR A 414 26.35 4.33 -0.30
CA THR A 414 26.03 2.90 -0.20
C THR A 414 27.20 2.16 0.41
N ILE A 415 26.90 1.04 1.06
CA ILE A 415 27.89 0.15 1.65
C ILE A 415 27.85 -1.15 0.87
N GLU A 416 29.04 -1.64 0.51
CA GLU A 416 29.24 -2.98 -0.01
C GLU A 416 29.93 -3.80 1.09
N GLY A 417 29.30 -4.90 1.53
CA GLY A 417 29.74 -5.71 2.67
C GLY A 417 28.71 -5.76 3.79
N ASP A 418 29.09 -6.31 4.94
CA ASP A 418 28.20 -6.49 6.08
C ASP A 418 27.75 -5.13 6.67
N PRO A 419 26.43 -4.93 6.95
CA PRO A 419 25.93 -3.67 7.50
C PRO A 419 26.53 -3.27 8.86
N THR A 420 26.87 -4.24 9.71
CA THR A 420 27.49 -4.01 11.03
C THR A 420 28.89 -3.43 10.84
N GLU A 421 29.66 -4.02 9.93
CA GLU A 421 30.97 -3.49 9.53
C GLU A 421 30.86 -2.12 8.85
N GLY A 422 29.88 -1.97 7.95
CA GLY A 422 29.57 -0.71 7.31
C GLY A 422 29.32 0.43 8.29
N ALA A 423 28.53 0.17 9.34
CA ALA A 423 28.25 1.12 10.40
C ALA A 423 29.52 1.61 11.13
N LEU A 424 30.47 0.70 11.39
CA LEU A 424 31.78 1.01 12.00
C LEU A 424 32.66 1.84 11.05
N LEU A 425 32.60 1.57 9.75
CA LEU A 425 33.36 2.31 8.75
C LEU A 425 32.84 3.75 8.60
N VAL A 426 31.51 3.91 8.61
CA VAL A 426 30.85 5.22 8.64
C VAL A 426 31.16 5.97 9.93
N LEU A 427 31.21 5.29 11.09
CA LEU A 427 31.64 5.87 12.36
C LEU A 427 33.06 6.46 12.24
N GLY A 428 34.02 5.68 11.71
CA GLY A 428 35.37 6.16 11.45
C GLY A 428 35.38 7.38 10.53
N ALA A 429 34.61 7.33 9.43
CA ALA A 429 34.53 8.42 8.47
C ALA A 429 33.93 9.71 9.07
N LYS A 430 32.91 9.61 9.94
CA LYS A 430 32.35 10.74 10.72
C LYS A 430 33.40 11.36 11.65
N ALA A 431 34.33 10.56 12.16
CA ALA A 431 35.47 11.01 12.95
C ALA A 431 36.65 11.54 12.10
N GLY A 432 36.51 11.60 10.77
CA GLY A 432 37.57 12.03 9.85
C GLY A 432 38.64 10.96 9.57
N MET A 433 38.40 9.70 9.96
CA MET A 433 39.29 8.57 9.69
C MET A 433 38.68 7.65 8.63
N THR A 434 39.38 7.58 7.52
CA THR A 434 38.98 6.85 6.33
C THR A 434 40.01 5.77 6.03
N TYR A 435 39.61 4.67 5.39
CA TYR A 435 40.57 3.63 4.98
C TYR A 435 41.70 4.24 4.12
N SER A 436 41.37 5.13 3.18
CA SER A 436 42.38 5.79 2.34
C SER A 436 43.33 6.70 3.12
N SER A 437 42.86 7.29 4.23
CA SER A 437 43.72 8.10 5.11
C SER A 437 44.67 7.24 5.97
N LEU A 438 44.30 5.98 6.26
CA LEU A 438 45.07 5.08 7.11
C LEU A 438 45.97 4.12 6.33
N GLN A 439 45.67 3.86 5.05
CA GLN A 439 46.37 2.86 4.23
C GLN A 439 47.88 3.15 4.05
N ASN A 440 48.29 4.43 4.08
CA ASN A 440 49.71 4.80 4.01
C ASN A 440 50.46 4.59 5.35
N LEU A 441 49.73 4.47 6.46
CA LEU A 441 50.29 4.31 7.81
C LEU A 441 50.20 2.86 8.30
N TYR A 442 49.18 2.13 7.85
CA TYR A 442 48.87 0.76 8.25
C TYR A 442 48.68 -0.10 7.01
N GLN A 443 49.46 -1.16 6.89
CA GLN A 443 49.34 -2.15 5.84
C GLN A 443 48.79 -3.45 6.41
N ARG A 444 47.63 -3.91 5.92
CA ARG A 444 47.01 -5.17 6.33
C ARG A 444 47.82 -6.36 5.81
N GLU A 445 48.26 -7.26 6.71
CA GLU A 445 49.07 -8.43 6.37
C GLU A 445 48.26 -9.74 6.38
N LYS A 446 47.45 -9.95 7.43
CA LYS A 446 46.70 -11.19 7.64
C LYS A 446 45.35 -10.90 8.26
N GLU A 447 44.37 -11.73 7.92
CA GLU A 447 43.02 -11.68 8.47
C GLU A 447 42.68 -13.02 9.12
N LEU A 448 42.05 -12.94 10.29
CA LEU A 448 41.29 -14.01 10.91
C LEU A 448 39.81 -13.63 10.73
N PRO A 449 39.10 -14.20 9.75
CA PRO A 449 37.74 -13.78 9.41
C PRO A 449 36.78 -14.02 10.59
N PHE A 450 35.58 -13.45 10.54
CA PHE A 450 34.58 -13.76 11.54
C PHE A 450 34.24 -15.25 11.53
N ASP A 451 34.17 -15.83 12.72
CA ASP A 451 33.78 -17.22 12.93
C ASP A 451 32.66 -17.29 13.98
N SER A 452 31.65 -18.13 13.75
CA SER A 452 30.46 -18.22 14.60
C SER A 452 30.71 -18.87 15.96
N GLU A 453 31.73 -19.72 16.08
CA GLU A 453 32.14 -20.31 17.36
C GLU A 453 32.95 -19.27 18.17
N ARG A 454 33.92 -18.59 17.54
CA ARG A 454 34.76 -17.57 18.20
C ARG A 454 34.04 -16.24 18.44
N LYS A 455 33.02 -15.93 17.63
CA LYS A 455 32.22 -14.69 17.59
C LYS A 455 33.05 -13.40 17.54
N ARG A 456 34.17 -13.43 16.83
CA ARG A 456 35.10 -12.30 16.66
C ARG A 456 35.84 -12.39 15.34
N MET A 457 36.34 -11.24 14.90
CA MET A 457 37.18 -11.06 13.72
C MET A 457 38.43 -10.29 14.15
N SER A 458 39.59 -10.67 13.60
CA SER A 458 40.84 -10.00 13.86
C SER A 458 41.62 -9.72 12.59
N VAL A 459 42.34 -8.60 12.57
CA VAL A 459 43.17 -8.19 11.45
C VAL A 459 44.55 -7.79 11.97
N ILE A 460 45.59 -8.33 11.34
CA ILE A 460 46.98 -7.98 11.61
C ILE A 460 47.40 -6.87 10.63
N VAL A 461 47.85 -5.75 11.18
CA VAL A 461 48.34 -4.60 10.42
C VAL A 461 49.79 -4.31 10.79
N LYS A 462 50.61 -4.01 9.78
CA LYS A 462 51.97 -3.52 9.93
C LYS A 462 51.98 -2.00 9.88
N HIS A 463 52.75 -1.39 10.77
CA HIS A 463 52.98 0.07 10.84
C HIS A 463 54.45 0.36 11.16
N GLN A 464 54.86 1.64 11.14
CA GLN A 464 56.26 2.03 11.39
C GLN A 464 56.80 1.53 12.75
N GLY A 465 55.95 1.35 13.76
CA GLY A 465 56.34 0.90 15.09
C GLY A 465 56.32 -0.63 15.31
N GLY A 466 56.11 -1.45 14.28
CA GLY A 466 55.95 -2.91 14.41
C GLY A 466 54.65 -3.45 13.83
N LYS A 467 54.08 -4.49 14.45
CA LYS A 467 52.80 -5.11 14.03
C LYS A 467 51.75 -5.00 15.13
N LEU A 468 50.50 -4.83 14.73
CA LEU A 468 49.34 -4.64 15.59
C LEU A 468 48.26 -5.64 15.19
N ILE A 469 47.63 -6.30 16.15
CA ILE A 469 46.37 -7.02 15.93
C ILE A 469 45.21 -6.14 16.40
N CYS A 470 44.24 -5.95 15.52
CA CYS A 470 42.98 -5.25 15.79
C CYS A 470 41.86 -6.30 15.81
N THR A 471 41.04 -6.31 16.86
CA THR A 471 39.99 -7.32 17.04
C THR A 471 38.66 -6.65 17.33
N LYS A 472 37.58 -7.17 16.73
CA LYS A 472 36.20 -6.84 17.06
C LYS A 472 35.38 -8.11 17.30
N GLY A 473 34.41 -8.05 18.20
CA GLY A 473 33.56 -9.21 18.46
C GLY A 473 32.50 -9.00 19.53
N ALA A 474 31.83 -10.09 19.90
CA ALA A 474 30.88 -10.11 21.00
C ALA A 474 31.58 -9.67 22.32
N PRO A 475 31.06 -8.66 23.04
CA PRO A 475 31.74 -8.10 24.21
C PRO A 475 32.13 -9.13 25.26
N ASP A 476 31.21 -10.04 25.61
CA ASP A 476 31.41 -10.99 26.71
C ASP A 476 32.57 -11.97 26.40
N LEU A 477 32.60 -12.49 25.17
CA LEU A 477 33.65 -13.42 24.70
C LEU A 477 34.98 -12.72 24.42
N LEU A 478 34.94 -11.46 23.97
CA LEU A 478 36.14 -10.68 23.75
C LEU A 478 36.84 -10.34 25.07
N LEU A 479 36.07 -10.05 26.12
CA LEU A 479 36.61 -9.74 27.45
C LEU A 479 37.39 -10.92 28.05
N ASP A 480 36.99 -12.16 27.78
CA ASP A 480 37.72 -13.35 28.23
C ASP A 480 39.13 -13.47 27.63
N ARG A 481 39.37 -12.74 26.53
CA ARG A 481 40.65 -12.68 25.83
C ARG A 481 41.43 -11.40 26.13
N CYS A 482 40.85 -10.48 26.89
CA CYS A 482 41.47 -9.22 27.29
C CYS A 482 42.12 -9.35 28.67
N SER A 483 43.40 -9.00 28.78
CA SER A 483 44.11 -8.92 30.07
C SER A 483 44.32 -7.47 30.52
N TYR A 484 44.10 -6.52 29.61
CA TYR A 484 44.30 -5.09 29.82
C TYR A 484 43.11 -4.30 29.27
N ALA A 485 42.97 -3.06 29.72
CA ALA A 485 42.03 -2.09 29.18
C ALA A 485 42.74 -0.74 28.98
N LEU A 486 42.34 -0.01 27.93
CA LEU A 486 42.75 1.37 27.71
C LEU A 486 41.84 2.28 28.55
N TRP A 487 42.42 2.94 29.55
CA TRP A 487 41.71 3.80 30.48
C TRP A 487 42.45 5.14 30.64
N GLU A 488 41.77 6.25 30.33
CA GLU A 488 42.31 7.61 30.35
C GLU A 488 43.62 7.74 29.54
N GLY A 489 43.67 7.09 28.38
CA GLY A 489 44.85 7.06 27.50
C GLY A 489 46.01 6.18 27.99
N LYS A 490 45.86 5.44 29.10
CA LYS A 490 46.87 4.52 29.64
C LYS A 490 46.40 3.07 29.59
N VAL A 491 47.32 2.14 29.35
CA VAL A 491 47.02 0.70 29.40
C VAL A 491 47.11 0.24 30.85
N THR A 492 46.00 -0.28 31.39
CA THR A 492 45.90 -0.77 32.77
C THR A 492 45.45 -2.23 32.80
N PRO A 493 45.85 -3.04 33.80
CA PRO A 493 45.34 -4.41 33.95
C PRO A 493 43.81 -4.45 34.06
N LEU A 494 43.16 -5.37 33.35
CA LEU A 494 41.71 -5.56 33.41
C LEU A 494 41.35 -6.28 34.72
N ASN A 495 41.06 -5.51 35.77
CA ASN A 495 40.59 -6.07 37.05
C ASN A 495 39.08 -6.35 37.03
N GLU A 496 38.59 -7.12 38.00
CA GLU A 496 37.17 -7.49 38.13
C GLU A 496 36.23 -6.27 38.24
N THR A 497 36.70 -5.16 38.80
CA THR A 497 35.93 -3.92 38.90
C THR A 497 35.68 -3.29 37.53
N LEU A 498 36.72 -3.18 36.70
CA LEU A 498 36.61 -2.70 35.32
C LEU A 498 35.77 -3.66 34.48
N ARG A 499 35.99 -4.98 34.62
CA ARG A 499 35.22 -6.01 33.90
C ARG A 499 33.71 -5.87 34.17
N LYS A 500 33.32 -5.71 35.45
CA LYS A 500 31.91 -5.46 35.83
C LYS A 500 31.34 -4.18 35.23
N LYS A 501 32.12 -3.09 35.16
CA LYS A 501 31.67 -1.84 34.52
C LYS A 501 31.38 -2.04 33.03
N ILE A 502 32.27 -2.75 32.31
CA ILE A 502 32.10 -3.01 30.87
C ILE A 502 30.86 -3.87 30.63
N LEU A 503 30.67 -4.94 31.40
CA LEU A 503 29.50 -5.81 31.28
C LEU A 503 28.20 -5.07 31.61
N SER A 504 28.20 -4.23 32.64
CA SER A 504 27.03 -3.39 32.96
C SER A 504 26.70 -2.40 31.84
N ALA A 505 27.70 -1.83 31.17
CA ALA A 505 27.50 -0.95 30.03
C ALA A 505 26.97 -1.71 28.81
N ASN A 506 27.49 -2.92 28.55
CA ASN A 506 26.99 -3.82 27.52
C ASN A 506 25.49 -4.12 27.72
N GLU A 507 25.09 -4.51 28.94
CA GLU A 507 23.68 -4.75 29.27
C GLU A 507 22.81 -3.50 29.11
N ALA A 508 23.29 -2.33 29.54
CA ALA A 508 22.53 -1.09 29.40
C ALA A 508 22.30 -0.72 27.93
N MET A 509 23.31 -0.87 27.09
CA MET A 509 23.19 -0.68 25.64
C MET A 509 22.24 -1.69 25.01
N ALA A 510 22.34 -2.96 25.38
CA ALA A 510 21.45 -4.01 24.90
C ALA A 510 19.99 -3.77 25.28
N ARG A 511 19.72 -3.28 26.51
CA ARG A 511 18.38 -2.84 26.95
C ARG A 511 17.82 -1.69 26.13
N SER A 512 18.69 -0.84 25.57
CA SER A 512 18.32 0.21 24.62
C SER A 512 18.25 -0.27 23.17
N ALA A 513 18.14 -1.58 22.93
CA ALA A 513 18.03 -2.21 21.61
C ALA A 513 19.24 -2.01 20.69
N LEU A 514 20.39 -1.70 21.27
CA LEU A 514 21.63 -1.57 20.53
C LEU A 514 22.25 -2.96 20.37
N ARG A 515 22.63 -3.30 19.14
CA ARG A 515 23.61 -4.36 18.87
C ARG A 515 24.97 -3.84 19.32
N VAL A 516 25.60 -4.53 20.25
CA VAL A 516 26.85 -4.09 20.87
C VAL A 516 28.02 -4.91 20.33
N LEU A 517 29.10 -4.23 19.92
CA LEU A 517 30.39 -4.86 19.62
C LEU A 517 31.48 -4.28 20.52
N GLY A 518 32.34 -5.16 21.02
CA GLY A 518 33.57 -4.79 21.70
C GLY A 518 34.72 -4.66 20.72
N LEU A 519 35.60 -3.68 20.98
CA LEU A 519 36.80 -3.42 20.18
C LEU A 519 38.04 -3.52 21.07
N ALA A 520 39.05 -4.23 20.59
CA ALA A 520 40.30 -4.46 21.31
C ALA A 520 41.50 -4.48 20.34
N TYR A 521 42.70 -4.29 20.88
CA TYR A 521 43.95 -4.39 20.12
C TYR A 521 45.09 -4.96 20.95
N ARG A 522 46.18 -5.36 20.29
CA ARG A 522 47.44 -5.72 20.95
C ARG A 522 48.63 -5.50 20.00
N ASP A 523 49.73 -5.00 20.53
CA ASP A 523 51.00 -4.96 19.78
C ASP A 523 51.62 -6.36 19.75
N ILE A 524 51.95 -6.85 18.55
CA ILE A 524 52.59 -8.15 18.35
C ILE A 524 54.10 -7.98 18.51
N ARG A 525 54.70 -8.79 19.40
CA ARG A 525 56.15 -8.80 19.62
C ARG A 525 56.85 -9.43 18.42
N THR A 526 58.03 -8.92 18.06
CA THR A 526 58.82 -9.38 16.90
C THR A 526 59.21 -10.87 16.95
N SER A 527 59.15 -11.49 18.13
CA SER A 527 59.49 -12.90 18.38
C SER A 527 58.31 -13.88 18.31
N GLU A 528 57.07 -13.43 18.15
CA GLU A 528 55.87 -14.29 18.12
C GLU A 528 55.62 -14.85 16.71
N SER A 529 55.42 -16.18 16.61
CA SER A 529 55.03 -16.85 15.35
C SER A 529 53.62 -16.44 14.94
N GLN A 530 53.41 -16.23 13.63
CA GLN A 530 52.13 -15.79 13.09
C GLN A 530 51.20 -16.94 12.65
N ASP A 531 51.63 -18.19 12.81
CA ASP A 531 50.91 -19.35 12.28
C ASP A 531 49.76 -19.83 13.19
N ASP A 532 49.83 -19.57 14.49
CA ASP A 532 48.81 -20.04 15.45
C ASP A 532 47.85 -18.91 15.85
N GLY A 533 46.72 -18.82 15.14
CA GLY A 533 45.73 -17.75 15.26
C GLY A 533 45.11 -17.61 16.67
N GLU A 534 44.97 -18.69 17.44
CA GLU A 534 44.40 -18.64 18.79
C GLU A 534 45.34 -17.96 19.79
N THR A 535 46.65 -18.17 19.66
CA THR A 535 47.63 -17.54 20.56
C THR A 535 47.69 -16.02 20.35
N LEU A 536 47.48 -15.57 19.12
CA LEU A 536 47.55 -14.16 18.74
C LEU A 536 46.40 -13.32 19.30
N GLU A 537 45.22 -13.92 19.48
CA GLU A 537 44.01 -13.28 19.99
C GLU A 537 43.92 -13.25 21.53
N ASN A 538 44.98 -13.64 22.27
CA ASN A 538 45.03 -13.56 23.73
C ASN A 538 45.78 -12.31 24.23
N ASN A 539 45.58 -11.98 25.51
CA ASN A 539 46.20 -10.83 26.19
C ASN A 539 45.89 -9.48 25.52
N LEU A 540 44.68 -9.33 24.97
CA LEU A 540 44.24 -8.12 24.29
C LEU A 540 44.05 -6.95 25.25
N ILE A 541 44.13 -5.73 24.71
CA ILE A 541 43.80 -4.47 25.37
C ILE A 541 42.39 -4.05 24.92
N PHE A 542 41.42 -4.12 25.82
CA PHE A 542 40.06 -3.67 25.57
C PHE A 542 40.02 -2.14 25.43
N VAL A 543 39.35 -1.63 24.40
CA VAL A 543 39.25 -0.18 24.15
C VAL A 543 37.87 0.38 24.48
N GLY A 544 36.82 -0.29 24.01
CA GLY A 544 35.47 0.24 24.16
C GLY A 544 34.39 -0.60 23.53
N LEU A 545 33.15 -0.17 23.75
CA LEU A 545 31.95 -0.74 23.15
C LEU A 545 31.38 0.22 22.09
N THR A 546 30.84 -0.36 21.04
CA THR A 546 30.06 0.33 20.01
C THR A 546 28.64 -0.20 20.04
N GLY A 547 27.67 0.69 20.20
CA GLY A 547 26.25 0.39 20.16
C GLY A 547 25.66 0.88 18.85
N MET A 548 25.14 -0.04 18.04
CA MET A 548 24.53 0.25 16.75
C MET A 548 23.11 -0.29 16.67
N ILE A 549 22.28 0.37 15.90
CA ILE A 549 20.87 0.01 15.71
C ILE A 549 20.49 0.30 14.28
N ASP A 550 19.46 -0.38 13.78
CA ASP A 550 18.73 0.07 12.60
C ASP A 550 17.76 1.19 13.04
N PRO A 551 18.08 2.48 12.79
CA PRO A 551 17.35 3.57 13.41
C PRO A 551 15.93 3.68 12.84
N PRO A 552 14.94 4.03 13.69
CA PRO A 552 13.61 4.38 13.20
C PRO A 552 13.68 5.62 12.30
N ARG A 553 12.79 5.68 11.31
CA ARG A 553 12.60 6.87 10.48
C ARG A 553 11.94 7.98 11.31
N LYS A 554 12.47 9.21 11.25
CA LYS A 554 12.00 10.34 12.09
C LYS A 554 10.54 10.68 11.82
N GLU A 555 10.16 10.65 10.55
CA GLU A 555 8.82 10.94 10.05
C GLU A 555 7.76 9.89 10.46
N VAL A 556 8.18 8.67 10.84
CA VAL A 556 7.27 7.57 11.20
C VAL A 556 6.59 7.83 12.54
N HIS A 557 7.28 8.45 13.49
CA HIS A 557 6.68 8.85 14.77
C HIS A 557 5.44 9.74 14.58
N ASP A 558 5.56 10.77 13.73
CA ASP A 558 4.47 11.71 13.46
C ASP A 558 3.32 11.04 12.69
N ALA A 559 3.64 10.11 11.79
CA ALA A 559 2.65 9.29 11.09
C ALA A 559 1.87 8.38 12.04
N ILE A 560 2.52 7.71 12.98
CA ILE A 560 1.87 6.87 14.01
C ILE A 560 0.97 7.74 14.89
N PHE A 561 1.43 8.93 15.29
CA PHE A 561 0.61 9.87 16.03
C PHE A 561 -0.64 10.31 15.24
N LYS A 562 -0.50 10.57 13.93
CA LYS A 562 -1.63 10.89 13.04
C LYS A 562 -2.61 9.71 12.92
N CYS A 563 -2.11 8.47 12.79
CA CYS A 563 -2.93 7.25 12.80
C CYS A 563 -3.74 7.13 14.10
N LYS A 564 -3.09 7.32 15.26
CA LYS A 564 -3.74 7.28 16.57
C LYS A 564 -4.85 8.31 16.68
N LYS A 565 -4.61 9.55 16.25
CA LYS A 565 -5.63 10.62 16.23
C LYS A 565 -6.80 10.29 15.31
N ALA A 566 -6.55 9.57 14.22
CA ALA A 566 -7.55 9.06 13.30
C ALA A 566 -8.23 7.76 13.76
N GLY A 567 -7.93 7.29 14.98
CA GLY A 567 -8.46 6.06 15.57
C GLY A 567 -7.96 4.76 14.93
N ILE A 568 -6.82 4.81 14.25
CA ILE A 568 -6.19 3.66 13.59
C ILE A 568 -5.14 3.07 14.54
N LYS A 569 -5.25 1.78 14.85
CA LYS A 569 -4.26 1.05 15.66
C LYS A 569 -3.05 0.70 14.80
N THR A 570 -1.84 0.87 15.35
CA THR A 570 -0.61 0.41 14.71
C THR A 570 -0.06 -0.79 15.48
N VAL A 571 0.26 -1.85 14.76
CA VAL A 571 0.84 -3.10 15.29
C VAL A 571 2.17 -3.32 14.61
N MET A 572 3.24 -3.50 15.38
CA MET A 572 4.55 -3.90 14.89
C MET A 572 4.65 -5.41 14.89
N ILE A 573 5.05 -5.98 13.76
CA ILE A 573 5.30 -7.41 13.59
C ILE A 573 6.75 -7.57 13.17
N THR A 574 7.55 -8.37 13.88
CA THR A 574 8.99 -8.48 13.57
C THR A 574 9.59 -9.82 13.99
N GLY A 575 10.63 -10.24 13.27
CA GLY A 575 11.49 -11.38 13.64
C GLY A 575 12.47 -11.07 14.77
N ASP A 576 12.65 -9.79 15.13
CA ASP A 576 13.58 -9.36 16.17
C ASP A 576 13.26 -9.93 17.56
N HIS A 577 14.27 -9.89 18.44
CA HIS A 577 14.07 -10.17 19.86
C HIS A 577 13.06 -9.21 20.50
N GLN A 578 12.28 -9.72 21.46
CA GLN A 578 11.20 -8.99 22.13
C GLN A 578 11.67 -7.66 22.74
N THR A 579 12.80 -7.66 23.46
CA THR A 579 13.36 -6.46 24.08
C THR A 579 13.72 -5.37 23.07
N THR A 580 14.28 -5.76 21.92
CA THR A 580 14.62 -4.85 20.83
C THR A 580 13.36 -4.25 20.21
N ALA A 581 12.38 -5.11 19.89
CA ALA A 581 11.11 -4.69 19.32
C ALA A 581 10.36 -3.71 20.25
N GLU A 582 10.33 -3.98 21.56
CA GLU A 582 9.71 -3.10 22.56
C GLU A 582 10.36 -1.73 22.63
N ALA A 583 11.70 -1.66 22.62
CA ALA A 583 12.40 -0.39 22.67
C ALA A 583 12.11 0.47 21.43
N ILE A 584 12.15 -0.13 20.23
CA ILE A 584 11.82 0.56 18.98
C ILE A 584 10.35 1.00 18.98
N ALA A 585 9.43 0.12 19.42
CA ALA A 585 8.02 0.45 19.52
C ALA A 585 7.72 1.60 20.49
N ARG A 586 8.47 1.70 21.60
CA ARG A 586 8.38 2.85 22.52
C ARG A 586 8.93 4.14 21.90
N GLN A 587 10.05 4.08 21.18
CA GLN A 587 10.63 5.23 20.49
C GLN A 587 9.68 5.78 19.41
N LEU A 588 8.97 4.89 18.70
CA LEU A 588 8.01 5.25 17.66
C LEU A 588 6.63 5.66 18.18
N GLY A 589 6.36 5.52 19.49
CA GLY A 589 5.06 5.82 20.09
C GLY A 589 3.96 4.79 19.75
N ILE A 590 4.35 3.54 19.45
CA ILE A 590 3.45 2.39 19.25
C ILE A 590 3.01 1.82 20.61
N VAL A 591 3.96 1.67 21.55
CA VAL A 591 3.71 1.25 22.94
C VAL A 591 3.96 2.42 23.88
N TYR A 592 3.07 2.65 24.84
CA TYR A 592 3.19 3.74 25.82
C TYR A 592 3.56 3.18 27.21
N LYS A 593 4.12 4.02 28.08
CA LYS A 593 4.61 3.61 29.42
C LYS A 593 3.56 2.87 30.28
N ASP A 594 2.28 3.16 30.07
CA ASP A 594 1.17 2.61 30.87
C ASP A 594 0.23 1.69 30.06
N GLY A 595 0.61 1.26 28.83
CA GLY A 595 -0.26 0.42 28.01
C GLY A 595 0.35 -0.10 26.70
N GLY A 596 -0.10 -1.29 26.32
CA GLY A 596 0.32 -2.03 25.12
C GLY A 596 1.06 -3.31 25.48
N ARG A 597 0.52 -4.47 25.09
CA ARG A 597 1.09 -5.79 25.35
C ARG A 597 2.04 -6.18 24.21
N THR A 598 3.12 -6.88 24.56
CA THR A 598 4.02 -7.52 23.61
C THR A 598 3.89 -9.04 23.74
N ILE A 599 3.87 -9.75 22.62
CA ILE A 599 3.81 -11.20 22.57
C ILE A 599 4.98 -11.73 21.74
N ASN A 600 5.59 -12.81 22.21
CA ASN A 600 6.62 -13.56 21.49
C ASN A 600 5.97 -14.70 20.67
N GLY A 601 6.53 -15.04 19.51
CA GLY A 601 6.07 -16.15 18.67
C GLY A 601 5.87 -17.46 19.42
N LYS A 602 6.70 -17.80 20.42
CA LYS A 602 6.49 -19.00 21.25
C LYS A 602 5.19 -18.96 22.05
N GLN A 603 4.89 -17.81 22.66
CA GLN A 603 3.63 -17.60 23.39
C GLN A 603 2.43 -17.60 22.45
N LEU A 604 2.61 -17.15 21.20
CA LEU A 604 1.55 -17.17 20.20
C LEU A 604 1.13 -18.59 19.85
N VAL A 605 2.07 -19.53 19.73
CA VAL A 605 1.79 -20.95 19.44
C VAL A 605 0.99 -21.61 20.56
N GLU A 606 1.26 -21.25 21.82
CA GLU A 606 0.57 -21.79 22.99
C GLU A 606 -0.89 -21.30 23.12
N LEU A 607 -1.21 -20.14 22.54
CA LEU A 607 -2.57 -19.59 22.57
C LEU A 607 -3.47 -20.28 21.55
N SER A 608 -4.72 -20.55 21.94
CA SER A 608 -5.77 -20.91 20.98
C SER A 608 -6.19 -19.70 20.14
N ASP A 609 -6.90 -19.93 19.03
CA ASP A 609 -7.43 -18.83 18.20
C ASP A 609 -8.44 -17.96 18.95
N ASP A 610 -9.25 -18.55 19.84
CA ASP A 610 -10.23 -17.82 20.65
C ASP A 610 -9.54 -16.97 21.74
N ASP A 611 -8.50 -17.50 22.38
CA ASP A 611 -7.71 -16.76 23.37
C ASP A 611 -6.95 -15.61 22.73
N LEU A 612 -6.38 -15.84 21.53
CA LEU A 612 -5.72 -14.80 20.75
C LEU A 612 -6.72 -13.69 20.40
N ASP A 613 -7.90 -14.05 19.92
CA ASP A 613 -8.97 -13.11 19.59
C ASP A 613 -9.36 -12.24 20.80
N GLN A 614 -9.35 -12.76 22.03
CA GLN A 614 -9.65 -11.98 23.24
C GLN A 614 -8.60 -10.91 23.55
N ILE A 615 -7.32 -11.19 23.32
CA ILE A 615 -6.22 -10.29 23.70
C ILE A 615 -5.71 -9.43 22.54
N ILE A 616 -6.10 -9.73 21.30
CA ILE A 616 -5.51 -9.12 20.09
C ILE A 616 -5.62 -7.59 20.08
N ASP A 617 -6.67 -7.03 20.68
CA ASP A 617 -6.92 -5.59 20.77
C ASP A 617 -5.95 -4.86 21.72
N ASP A 618 -5.36 -5.56 22.67
CA ASP A 618 -4.38 -5.02 23.63
C ASP A 618 -2.93 -5.20 23.17
N VAL A 619 -2.68 -6.06 22.18
CA VAL A 619 -1.32 -6.36 21.70
C VAL A 619 -0.91 -5.38 20.61
N ASN A 620 0.28 -4.79 20.76
CA ASN A 620 0.85 -3.81 19.82
C ASN A 620 2.13 -4.29 19.16
N VAL A 621 2.82 -5.27 19.75
CA VAL A 621 4.11 -5.77 19.25
C VAL A 621 4.09 -7.29 19.26
N PHE A 622 4.39 -7.88 18.11
CA PHE A 622 4.65 -9.31 17.96
C PHE A 622 6.11 -9.51 17.55
N ALA A 623 6.87 -10.19 18.40
CA ALA A 623 8.31 -10.41 18.22
C ALA A 623 8.61 -11.89 17.94
N ARG A 624 9.71 -12.18 17.23
CA ARG A 624 10.11 -13.54 16.79
C ARG A 624 8.97 -14.31 16.12
N VAL A 625 8.27 -13.68 15.20
CA VAL A 625 7.15 -14.31 14.48
C VAL A 625 7.59 -15.00 13.18
N SER A 626 6.97 -16.14 12.87
CA SER A 626 7.09 -16.84 11.59
C SER A 626 6.08 -16.31 10.54
N PRO A 627 6.21 -16.67 9.25
CA PRO A 627 5.23 -16.32 8.22
C PRO A 627 3.78 -16.74 8.58
N GLU A 628 3.62 -17.95 9.11
CA GLU A 628 2.33 -18.51 9.55
C GLU A 628 1.71 -17.69 10.68
N HIS A 629 2.55 -17.22 11.62
CA HIS A 629 2.11 -16.33 12.68
C HIS A 629 1.58 -14.99 12.15
N LYS A 630 2.24 -14.41 11.13
CA LYS A 630 1.76 -13.16 10.51
C LYS A 630 0.35 -13.34 9.92
N LEU A 631 0.11 -14.43 9.20
CA LEU A 631 -1.21 -14.76 8.66
C LEU A 631 -2.25 -14.96 9.77
N ARG A 632 -1.89 -15.68 10.84
CA ARG A 632 -2.76 -15.92 11.99
C ARG A 632 -3.17 -14.64 12.71
N ILE A 633 -2.24 -13.71 12.89
CA ILE A 633 -2.49 -12.38 13.48
C ILE A 633 -3.49 -11.59 12.62
N VAL A 634 -3.30 -11.57 11.29
CA VAL A 634 -4.19 -10.89 10.35
C VAL A 634 -5.62 -11.47 10.44
N LYS A 635 -5.76 -12.80 10.43
CA LYS A 635 -7.07 -13.46 10.53
C LYS A 635 -7.78 -13.17 11.87
N SER A 636 -7.05 -13.17 12.98
CA SER A 636 -7.59 -12.84 14.30
C SER A 636 -8.17 -11.42 14.35
N LEU A 637 -7.42 -10.43 13.85
CA LEU A 637 -7.89 -9.04 13.74
C LEU A 637 -9.14 -8.94 12.84
N GLN A 638 -9.16 -9.65 11.71
CA GLN A 638 -10.32 -9.68 10.81
C GLN A 638 -11.56 -10.31 11.48
N ARG A 639 -11.40 -11.39 12.24
CA ARG A 639 -12.51 -12.01 13.02
C ARG A 639 -13.09 -11.06 14.07
N LYS A 640 -12.26 -10.19 14.65
CA LYS A 640 -12.70 -9.08 15.53
C LYS A 640 -13.38 -7.93 14.80
N GLY A 641 -13.46 -7.99 13.47
CA GLY A 641 -14.14 -7.00 12.64
C GLY A 641 -13.26 -5.81 12.26
N HIS A 642 -11.95 -5.89 12.48
CA HIS A 642 -11.01 -4.90 11.99
C HIS A 642 -10.79 -5.03 10.49
N VAL A 643 -10.68 -3.89 9.81
CA VAL A 643 -10.10 -3.81 8.48
C VAL A 643 -8.60 -3.66 8.64
N VAL A 644 -7.85 -4.66 8.17
CA VAL A 644 -6.42 -4.83 8.39
C VAL A 644 -5.63 -4.44 7.15
N ALA A 645 -4.75 -3.46 7.31
CA ALA A 645 -3.69 -3.19 6.35
C ALA A 645 -2.41 -3.90 6.81
N MET A 646 -1.83 -4.76 5.98
CA MET A 646 -0.60 -5.51 6.30
C MET A 646 0.53 -5.06 5.37
N THR A 647 1.67 -4.65 5.91
CA THR A 647 2.87 -4.33 5.13
C THR A 647 3.90 -5.44 5.22
N GLY A 648 4.64 -5.65 4.14
CA GLY A 648 5.83 -6.50 4.13
C GLY A 648 6.65 -6.30 2.86
N ASP A 649 7.84 -6.88 2.84
CA ASP A 649 8.79 -6.79 1.72
C ASP A 649 9.30 -8.17 1.28
N GLY A 650 9.29 -9.15 2.17
CA GLY A 650 9.67 -10.53 1.87
C GLY A 650 8.57 -11.36 1.22
N VAL A 651 8.96 -12.46 0.60
CA VAL A 651 8.04 -13.52 0.14
C VAL A 651 7.30 -14.14 1.32
N ASN A 652 7.94 -14.19 2.48
CA ASN A 652 7.37 -14.59 3.76
C ASN A 652 6.15 -13.79 4.21
N ASP A 653 6.04 -12.54 3.75
CA ASP A 653 4.88 -11.71 4.03
C ASP A 653 3.75 -11.94 3.05
N ALA A 654 4.01 -12.54 1.90
CA ALA A 654 3.06 -12.64 0.81
C ALA A 654 1.73 -13.33 1.21
N PRO A 655 1.71 -14.41 2.03
CA PRO A 655 0.45 -14.97 2.52
C PRO A 655 -0.35 -13.98 3.38
N ALA A 656 0.32 -13.28 4.31
CA ALA A 656 -0.33 -12.32 5.19
C ALA A 656 -0.77 -11.05 4.45
N ILE A 657 0.05 -10.55 3.51
CA ILE A 657 -0.26 -9.44 2.59
C ILE A 657 -1.49 -9.79 1.76
N LYS A 658 -1.54 -11.00 1.19
CA LYS A 658 -2.66 -11.42 0.33
C LYS A 658 -3.96 -11.62 1.10
N ALA A 659 -3.88 -12.14 2.33
CA ALA A 659 -5.04 -12.37 3.19
C ALA A 659 -5.58 -11.08 3.85
N ALA A 660 -4.73 -10.07 4.03
CA ALA A 660 -5.15 -8.79 4.58
C ALA A 660 -6.15 -8.07 3.66
N ASP A 661 -7.07 -7.29 4.26
CA ASP A 661 -8.03 -6.48 3.51
C ASP A 661 -7.32 -5.49 2.58
N ILE A 662 -6.16 -4.98 3.03
CA ILE A 662 -5.22 -4.22 2.20
C ILE A 662 -3.79 -4.75 2.41
N GLY A 663 -3.32 -5.59 1.49
CA GLY A 663 -1.91 -5.93 1.39
C GLY A 663 -1.08 -4.78 0.82
N ILE A 664 0.04 -4.44 1.47
CA ILE A 664 0.95 -3.36 1.09
C ILE A 664 2.36 -3.94 0.94
N SER A 665 3.03 -3.70 -0.19
CA SER A 665 4.43 -4.08 -0.37
C SER A 665 5.36 -2.87 -0.45
N MET A 666 6.64 -3.11 -0.13
CA MET A 666 7.71 -2.17 -0.45
C MET A 666 7.99 -2.18 -1.97
N GLY A 667 8.40 -1.04 -2.51
CA GLY A 667 8.69 -0.83 -3.93
C GLY A 667 10.17 -1.01 -4.25
N ILE A 668 11.06 -0.61 -3.34
CA ILE A 668 12.51 -0.70 -3.52
C ILE A 668 13.00 -2.04 -2.94
N THR A 669 12.78 -2.32 -1.66
CA THR A 669 13.22 -3.57 -1.01
C THR A 669 12.26 -4.75 -1.25
N GLY A 670 11.02 -4.47 -1.65
CA GLY A 670 10.01 -5.51 -1.81
C GLY A 670 10.31 -6.46 -2.97
N THR A 671 10.19 -7.76 -2.69
CA THR A 671 10.28 -8.84 -3.68
C THR A 671 9.14 -8.78 -4.68
N ASP A 672 9.34 -9.32 -5.88
CA ASP A 672 8.30 -9.32 -6.92
C ASP A 672 7.04 -10.08 -6.46
N VAL A 673 7.20 -11.12 -5.64
CA VAL A 673 6.09 -11.86 -5.05
C VAL A 673 5.33 -11.04 -4.00
N SER A 674 6.02 -10.32 -3.11
CA SER A 674 5.34 -9.41 -2.17
C SER A 674 4.55 -8.32 -2.91
N LYS A 675 5.15 -7.75 -3.97
CA LYS A 675 4.50 -6.78 -4.85
C LYS A 675 3.28 -7.38 -5.52
N GLU A 676 3.34 -8.63 -5.97
CA GLU A 676 2.23 -9.33 -6.62
C GLU A 676 1.07 -9.65 -5.68
N ALA A 677 1.37 -10.08 -4.46
CA ALA A 677 0.39 -10.32 -3.40
C ALA A 677 -0.34 -9.02 -2.99
N SER A 678 0.36 -7.88 -3.03
CA SER A 678 -0.15 -6.60 -2.53
C SER A 678 -1.22 -5.94 -3.42
N ALA A 679 -2.12 -5.21 -2.77
CA ALA A 679 -3.04 -4.29 -3.42
C ALA A 679 -2.42 -2.89 -3.63
N LEU A 680 -1.41 -2.55 -2.81
CA LEU A 680 -0.71 -1.27 -2.81
C LEU A 680 0.81 -1.50 -2.77
N VAL A 681 1.58 -0.77 -3.58
CA VAL A 681 3.06 -0.78 -3.56
C VAL A 681 3.57 0.61 -3.20
N LEU A 682 4.43 0.71 -2.19
CA LEU A 682 5.03 1.98 -1.76
C LEU A 682 6.33 2.21 -2.53
N SER A 683 6.38 3.19 -3.44
CA SER A 683 7.58 3.38 -4.28
C SER A 683 8.80 3.95 -3.53
N ASP A 684 8.65 4.32 -2.26
CA ASP A 684 9.71 4.85 -1.39
C ASP A 684 9.88 4.13 -0.06
N ASP A 685 9.21 2.98 0.11
CA ASP A 685 9.30 2.11 1.29
C ASP A 685 9.02 2.83 2.62
N ASN A 686 8.15 3.85 2.59
CA ASN A 686 7.92 4.72 3.74
C ASN A 686 6.52 4.52 4.32
N PHE A 687 6.43 4.24 5.62
CA PHE A 687 5.16 4.13 6.35
C PHE A 687 4.29 5.40 6.24
N THR A 688 4.88 6.59 6.14
CA THR A 688 4.13 7.86 5.96
C THR A 688 3.28 7.87 4.68
N THR A 689 3.72 7.15 3.65
CA THR A 689 3.01 6.98 2.39
C THR A 689 1.69 6.23 2.60
N ILE A 690 1.67 5.24 3.50
CA ILE A 690 0.46 4.51 3.89
C ILE A 690 -0.57 5.46 4.50
N VAL A 691 -0.14 6.30 5.44
CA VAL A 691 -1.03 7.27 6.11
C VAL A 691 -1.61 8.26 5.10
N SER A 692 -0.80 8.71 4.15
CA SER A 692 -1.23 9.58 3.07
C SER A 692 -2.22 8.89 2.12
N ALA A 693 -2.03 7.59 1.86
CA ALA A 693 -2.94 6.81 1.03
C ALA A 693 -4.27 6.53 1.76
N ILE A 694 -4.27 6.30 3.07
CA ILE A 694 -5.50 6.20 3.88
C ILE A 694 -6.29 7.51 3.85
N GLU A 695 -5.60 8.65 3.95
CA GLU A 695 -6.23 9.97 3.85
C GLU A 695 -6.91 10.18 2.48
N GLU A 696 -6.23 9.85 1.37
CA GLU A 696 -6.82 9.90 0.03
C GLU A 696 -7.98 8.89 -0.11
N GLY A 697 -7.87 7.67 0.41
CA GLY A 697 -8.94 6.66 0.37
C GLY A 697 -10.20 7.12 1.11
N ARG A 698 -10.04 7.69 2.32
CA ARG A 698 -11.14 8.34 3.06
C ARG A 698 -11.76 9.49 2.27
N GLY A 699 -10.93 10.30 1.59
CA GLY A 699 -11.39 11.45 0.81
C GLY A 699 -12.20 11.03 -0.42
N ILE A 700 -11.75 10.00 -1.13
CA ILE A 700 -12.47 9.43 -2.28
C ILE A 700 -13.82 8.90 -1.85
N TYR A 701 -13.91 8.18 -0.72
CA TYR A 701 -15.19 7.69 -0.21
C TYR A 701 -16.17 8.83 0.12
N GLU A 702 -15.71 9.89 0.81
CA GLU A 702 -16.57 11.05 1.08
C GLU A 702 -17.03 11.74 -0.22
N ASN A 703 -16.16 11.85 -1.23
CA ASN A 703 -16.56 12.36 -2.55
C ASN A 703 -17.60 11.46 -3.22
N ILE A 704 -17.48 10.14 -3.10
CA ILE A 704 -18.48 9.18 -3.58
C ILE A 704 -19.83 9.44 -2.93
N ARG A 705 -19.86 9.65 -1.62
CA ARG A 705 -21.11 10.00 -0.91
C ARG A 705 -21.68 11.34 -1.36
N LYS A 706 -20.85 12.33 -1.69
CA LYS A 706 -21.30 13.65 -2.17
C LYS A 706 -22.01 13.55 -3.51
N PHE A 707 -21.46 12.83 -4.49
CA PHE A 707 -22.14 12.70 -5.79
C PHE A 707 -23.32 11.72 -5.74
N ILE A 708 -23.28 10.67 -4.91
CA ILE A 708 -24.47 9.82 -4.66
C ILE A 708 -25.60 10.66 -4.06
N ARG A 709 -25.27 11.55 -3.11
CA ARG A 709 -26.24 12.49 -2.53
C ARG A 709 -26.88 13.36 -3.60
N TYR A 710 -26.07 13.85 -4.54
CA TYR A 710 -26.50 14.70 -5.64
C TYR A 710 -27.43 13.93 -6.58
N LEU A 711 -26.92 12.88 -7.22
CA LEU A 711 -27.67 12.09 -8.21
C LEU A 711 -28.97 11.53 -7.64
N LEU A 712 -28.94 10.94 -6.44
CA LEU A 712 -30.16 10.36 -5.88
C LEU A 712 -31.18 11.42 -5.44
N ALA A 713 -30.73 12.60 -4.98
CA ALA A 713 -31.67 13.68 -4.66
C ALA A 713 -32.33 14.23 -5.92
N SER A 714 -31.57 14.35 -7.02
CA SER A 714 -32.08 14.68 -8.35
C SER A 714 -33.14 13.68 -8.81
N ASN A 715 -32.81 12.39 -8.83
CA ASN A 715 -33.73 11.33 -9.26
C ASN A 715 -35.00 11.30 -8.39
N VAL A 716 -34.89 11.45 -7.07
CA VAL A 716 -36.08 11.52 -6.20
C VAL A 716 -36.94 12.73 -6.54
N GLY A 717 -36.35 13.89 -6.85
CA GLY A 717 -37.08 15.08 -7.27
C GLY A 717 -37.82 14.90 -8.60
N GLU A 718 -37.16 14.32 -9.60
CA GLU A 718 -37.76 13.97 -10.90
C GLU A 718 -38.95 13.04 -10.73
N ILE A 719 -38.71 11.92 -10.06
CA ILE A 719 -39.69 10.87 -9.82
C ILE A 719 -40.90 11.43 -9.06
N LEU A 720 -40.67 12.25 -8.04
CA LEU A 720 -41.74 12.83 -7.24
C LEU A 720 -42.53 13.91 -8.01
N THR A 721 -41.87 14.71 -8.85
CA THR A 721 -42.54 15.70 -9.72
C THR A 721 -43.57 15.00 -10.60
N MET A 722 -43.16 13.91 -11.24
CA MET A 722 -44.03 13.10 -12.11
C MET A 722 -45.15 12.44 -11.33
N PHE A 723 -44.81 11.82 -10.20
CA PHE A 723 -45.77 11.12 -9.35
C PHE A 723 -46.87 12.05 -8.82
N ILE A 724 -46.50 13.19 -8.23
CA ILE A 724 -47.47 14.12 -7.64
C ILE A 724 -48.35 14.73 -8.74
N ALA A 725 -47.79 15.10 -9.90
CA ALA A 725 -48.58 15.62 -11.02
C ALA A 725 -49.67 14.64 -11.44
N MET A 726 -49.32 13.36 -11.60
CA MET A 726 -50.27 12.33 -12.01
C MET A 726 -51.31 12.02 -10.94
N MET A 727 -50.94 12.01 -9.66
CA MET A 727 -51.89 11.87 -8.55
C MET A 727 -52.87 13.04 -8.45
N MET A 728 -52.48 14.22 -8.92
CA MET A 728 -53.34 15.40 -9.02
C MET A 728 -54.12 15.48 -10.34
N GLY A 729 -54.02 14.47 -11.21
CA GLY A 729 -54.68 14.44 -12.51
C GLY A 729 -54.14 15.44 -13.53
N MET A 730 -52.91 15.94 -13.34
CA MET A 730 -52.27 16.88 -14.28
C MET A 730 -51.60 16.15 -15.46
N PRO A 731 -51.37 16.84 -16.59
CA PRO A 731 -50.50 16.34 -17.65
C PRO A 731 -49.07 16.08 -17.13
N LEU A 732 -48.34 15.22 -17.83
CA LEU A 732 -46.94 14.90 -17.50
C LEU A 732 -46.05 16.16 -17.57
N PRO A 733 -45.42 16.57 -16.44
CA PRO A 733 -44.59 17.77 -16.39
C PRO A 733 -43.29 17.68 -17.20
N LEU A 734 -42.78 16.47 -17.42
CA LEU A 734 -41.53 16.21 -18.13
C LEU A 734 -41.74 15.10 -19.15
N VAL A 735 -41.11 15.23 -20.32
CA VAL A 735 -41.10 14.16 -21.33
C VAL A 735 -39.86 13.26 -21.17
N PRO A 736 -39.93 12.00 -21.61
CA PRO A 736 -38.83 11.02 -21.42
C PRO A 736 -37.45 11.50 -21.87
N ILE A 737 -37.38 12.13 -23.04
CA ILE A 737 -36.14 12.65 -23.62
C ILE A 737 -35.51 13.77 -22.77
N GLN A 738 -36.34 14.58 -22.08
CA GLN A 738 -35.85 15.62 -21.16
C GLN A 738 -35.23 15.00 -19.92
N ILE A 739 -35.86 13.96 -19.35
CA ILE A 739 -35.33 13.29 -18.14
C ILE A 739 -34.00 12.59 -18.46
N LEU A 740 -33.91 11.94 -19.62
CA LEU A 740 -32.67 11.33 -20.11
C LEU A 740 -31.56 12.38 -20.25
N TRP A 741 -31.86 13.54 -20.83
CA TRP A 741 -30.91 14.65 -20.92
C TRP A 741 -30.43 15.11 -19.55
N VAL A 742 -31.34 15.21 -18.58
CA VAL A 742 -30.99 15.58 -17.21
C VAL A 742 -29.98 14.59 -16.62
N ASN A 743 -30.33 13.30 -16.62
CA ASN A 743 -29.56 12.26 -15.93
C ASN A 743 -28.21 11.96 -16.59
N LEU A 744 -28.13 12.04 -17.93
CA LEU A 744 -26.90 11.72 -18.65
C LEU A 744 -25.97 12.93 -18.81
N VAL A 745 -26.52 14.09 -19.17
CA VAL A 745 -25.72 15.24 -19.60
C VAL A 745 -25.58 16.25 -18.48
N THR A 746 -26.69 16.81 -17.98
CA THR A 746 -26.60 17.93 -17.04
C THR A 746 -26.13 17.50 -15.65
N ASP A 747 -26.49 16.29 -15.20
CA ASP A 747 -26.09 15.72 -13.91
C ASP A 747 -24.77 14.94 -13.97
N GLY A 748 -24.46 14.34 -15.12
CA GLY A 748 -23.23 13.55 -15.29
C GLY A 748 -21.95 14.38 -15.08
N LEU A 749 -21.86 15.57 -15.70
CA LEU A 749 -20.67 16.43 -15.61
C LEU A 749 -20.42 16.93 -14.17
N PRO A 750 -21.41 17.51 -13.45
CA PRO A 750 -21.21 17.95 -12.07
C PRO A 750 -20.95 16.81 -11.09
N ALA A 751 -21.58 15.64 -11.30
CA ALA A 751 -21.31 14.46 -10.47
C ALA A 751 -19.86 13.97 -10.60
N MET A 752 -19.31 13.95 -11.82
CA MET A 752 -17.87 13.68 -12.03
C MET A 752 -16.98 14.72 -11.34
N ALA A 753 -17.35 16.00 -11.43
CA ALA A 753 -16.61 17.07 -10.78
C ALA A 753 -16.65 17.01 -9.24
N LEU A 754 -17.74 16.51 -8.66
CA LEU A 754 -17.83 16.19 -7.22
C LEU A 754 -16.92 15.03 -6.82
N GLY A 755 -16.70 14.06 -7.71
CA GLY A 755 -15.76 12.94 -7.51
C GLY A 755 -14.32 13.39 -7.24
N VAL A 756 -13.93 14.56 -7.77
CA VAL A 756 -12.58 15.16 -7.62
C VAL A 756 -12.52 16.31 -6.61
N ASP A 757 -13.54 16.50 -5.77
CA ASP A 757 -13.54 17.55 -4.75
C ASP A 757 -12.42 17.33 -3.71
N GLN A 758 -11.97 18.41 -3.06
CA GLN A 758 -10.90 18.33 -2.06
C GLN A 758 -11.40 17.68 -0.75
N ALA A 759 -10.55 16.89 -0.11
CA ALA A 759 -10.83 16.28 1.20
C ALA A 759 -11.15 17.33 2.28
N GLU A 760 -11.94 16.97 3.30
CA GLU A 760 -12.25 17.85 4.44
C GLU A 760 -11.08 17.87 5.46
N ASP A 761 -10.81 19.02 6.08
CA ASP A 761 -9.64 19.23 6.97
C ASP A 761 -9.68 18.40 8.27
N ASP A 762 -10.83 17.83 8.61
CA ASP A 762 -11.05 16.99 9.78
C ASP A 762 -11.10 15.49 9.47
N LEU A 763 -10.86 15.08 8.22
CA LEU A 763 -10.94 13.69 7.78
C LEU A 763 -10.06 12.72 8.60
N MET A 764 -8.86 13.17 8.97
CA MET A 764 -7.91 12.42 9.82
C MET A 764 -8.11 12.66 11.33
N LYS A 765 -9.23 13.27 11.74
CA LYS A 765 -9.66 13.40 13.14
C LYS A 765 -10.86 12.51 13.47
N GLN A 766 -11.46 11.90 12.45
CA GLN A 766 -12.59 10.99 12.60
C GLN A 766 -12.09 9.55 12.77
N LYS A 767 -12.81 8.75 13.56
CA LYS A 767 -12.54 7.31 13.74
C LYS A 767 -12.75 6.56 12.40
N PRO A 768 -12.09 5.40 12.20
CA PRO A 768 -12.33 4.57 11.02
C PRO A 768 -13.81 4.19 10.94
N ARG A 769 -14.37 4.21 9.72
CA ARG A 769 -15.74 3.75 9.51
C ARG A 769 -15.83 2.23 9.69
N PRO A 770 -16.89 1.69 10.29
CA PRO A 770 -17.14 0.26 10.27
C PRO A 770 -17.25 -0.24 8.83
N ALA A 771 -16.61 -1.36 8.48
CA ALA A 771 -16.72 -1.95 7.15
C ALA A 771 -18.18 -2.20 6.74
N LYS A 772 -19.04 -2.51 7.71
CA LYS A 772 -20.49 -2.78 7.55
C LYS A 772 -21.39 -1.53 7.57
N GLU A 773 -20.86 -0.31 7.68
CA GLU A 773 -21.68 0.93 7.67
C GLU A 773 -22.30 1.21 6.29
N ASN A 774 -23.64 1.16 6.16
CA ASN A 774 -24.35 1.47 4.90
C ASN A 774 -23.99 2.84 4.30
N ILE A 775 -23.97 2.94 2.96
CA ILE A 775 -23.72 4.21 2.24
C ILE A 775 -24.69 5.33 2.69
N PHE A 776 -25.95 4.96 2.96
CA PHE A 776 -27.00 5.86 3.47
C PHE A 776 -26.92 6.18 4.97
N GLY A 777 -25.91 5.66 5.67
CA GLY A 777 -25.63 5.95 7.07
C GLY A 777 -25.44 7.45 7.35
N ARG A 778 -25.27 7.83 8.62
CA ARG A 778 -25.05 9.25 9.01
C ARG A 778 -26.11 10.24 8.48
N ARG A 779 -27.38 9.81 8.40
CA ARG A 779 -28.53 10.63 7.92
C ARG A 779 -28.48 11.00 6.43
N LEU A 780 -27.68 10.32 5.61
CA LEU A 780 -27.61 10.61 4.17
C LEU A 780 -28.95 10.33 3.46
N GLY A 781 -29.59 9.21 3.75
CA GLY A 781 -30.89 8.87 3.15
C GLY A 781 -31.96 9.93 3.42
N TRP A 782 -32.04 10.43 4.65
CA TRP A 782 -32.96 11.53 4.99
C TRP A 782 -32.65 12.82 4.21
N LYS A 783 -31.37 13.16 4.03
CA LYS A 783 -30.98 14.32 3.21
C LYS A 783 -31.46 14.14 1.77
N ILE A 784 -31.23 12.97 1.16
CA ILE A 784 -31.65 12.67 -0.21
C ILE A 784 -33.17 12.85 -0.36
N ILE A 785 -33.96 12.19 0.48
CA ILE A 785 -35.42 12.23 0.40
C ILE A 785 -35.95 13.65 0.63
N SER A 786 -35.51 14.33 1.70
CA SER A 786 -35.99 15.68 2.01
C SER A 786 -35.67 16.69 0.92
N ARG A 787 -34.50 16.58 0.27
CA ARG A 787 -34.10 17.49 -0.82
C ARG A 787 -34.85 17.20 -2.11
N GLY A 788 -34.96 15.92 -2.48
CA GLY A 788 -35.75 15.50 -3.62
C GLY A 788 -37.21 15.95 -3.51
N ILE A 789 -37.82 15.84 -2.32
CA ILE A 789 -39.19 16.33 -2.09
C ILE A 789 -39.33 17.83 -2.37
N VAL A 790 -38.43 18.65 -1.82
CA VAL A 790 -38.51 20.11 -2.01
C VAL A 790 -38.24 20.50 -3.46
N ILE A 791 -37.27 19.85 -4.12
CA ILE A 791 -36.99 20.05 -5.55
C ILE A 791 -38.25 19.71 -6.36
N GLY A 792 -38.86 18.54 -6.14
CA GLY A 792 -40.02 18.11 -6.89
C GLY A 792 -41.25 19.00 -6.70
N ILE A 793 -41.51 19.46 -5.47
CA ILE A 793 -42.60 20.40 -5.18
C ILE A 793 -42.36 21.75 -5.89
N CYS A 794 -41.14 22.28 -5.86
CA CYS A 794 -40.82 23.56 -6.51
C CYS A 794 -40.96 23.47 -8.03
N THR A 795 -40.47 22.38 -8.64
CA THR A 795 -40.62 22.11 -10.07
C THR A 795 -42.10 21.99 -10.46
N LEU A 796 -42.89 21.25 -9.69
CA LEU A 796 -44.31 21.09 -9.96
C LEU A 796 -45.08 22.40 -9.77
N ALA A 797 -44.73 23.22 -8.77
CA ALA A 797 -45.34 24.52 -8.58
C ALA A 797 -45.06 25.45 -9.77
N ALA A 798 -43.82 25.47 -10.27
CA ALA A 798 -43.44 26.23 -11.45
C ALA A 798 -44.21 25.78 -12.71
N PHE A 799 -44.32 24.46 -12.91
CA PHE A 799 -45.14 23.87 -13.98
C PHE A 799 -46.61 24.30 -13.89
N TRP A 800 -47.20 24.20 -12.71
CA TRP A 800 -48.62 24.46 -12.49
C TRP A 800 -48.99 25.94 -12.65
N ILE A 801 -48.11 26.86 -12.28
CA ILE A 801 -48.33 28.31 -12.48
C ILE A 801 -48.47 28.62 -13.97
N VAL A 802 -47.55 28.10 -14.80
CA VAL A 802 -47.56 28.35 -16.25
C VAL A 802 -48.70 27.61 -16.93
N LEU A 803 -49.01 26.38 -16.51
CA LEU A 803 -50.13 25.60 -17.05
C LEU A 803 -51.49 26.30 -16.86
N ARG A 804 -51.62 27.15 -15.84
CA ARG A 804 -52.86 27.91 -15.56
C ARG A 804 -53.01 29.20 -16.36
N GLU A 805 -51.98 29.67 -17.07
CA GLU A 805 -52.06 30.93 -17.82
C GLU A 805 -53.11 30.86 -18.94
N ASN A 806 -53.09 29.79 -19.75
CA ASN A 806 -54.06 29.55 -20.83
C ASN A 806 -54.49 28.07 -20.86
N PRO A 807 -55.52 27.69 -20.09
CA PRO A 807 -55.98 26.30 -20.03
C PRO A 807 -56.53 25.84 -21.39
N GLY A 808 -55.94 24.79 -21.97
CA GLY A 808 -56.44 24.12 -23.18
C GLY A 808 -55.67 24.41 -24.47
N ASP A 809 -54.68 25.31 -24.44
CA ASP A 809 -53.77 25.55 -25.57
C ASP A 809 -52.60 24.55 -25.58
N PRO A 810 -52.37 23.79 -26.67
CA PRO A 810 -51.27 22.84 -26.77
C PRO A 810 -49.88 23.48 -26.57
N ASP A 811 -49.69 24.72 -27.02
CA ASP A 811 -48.41 25.43 -26.90
C ASP A 811 -48.11 25.80 -25.44
N THR A 812 -49.17 26.06 -24.65
CA THR A 812 -49.05 26.31 -23.20
C THR A 812 -48.55 25.09 -22.44
N LEU A 813 -48.91 23.87 -22.86
CA LEU A 813 -48.37 22.64 -22.26
C LEU A 813 -46.87 22.49 -22.53
N VAL A 814 -46.42 22.72 -23.77
CA VAL A 814 -44.99 22.64 -24.12
C VAL A 814 -44.19 23.72 -23.39
N LYS A 815 -44.74 24.93 -23.25
CA LYS A 815 -44.15 26.01 -22.46
C LYS A 815 -44.04 25.64 -20.98
N ALA A 816 -45.11 25.09 -20.38
CA ALA A 816 -45.10 24.64 -18.99
C ALA A 816 -44.08 23.51 -18.76
N GLN A 817 -44.00 22.53 -19.66
CA GLN A 817 -42.99 21.46 -19.62
C GLN A 817 -41.58 22.02 -19.72
N THR A 818 -41.35 23.03 -20.56
CA THR A 818 -40.06 23.71 -20.69
C THR A 818 -39.66 24.45 -19.41
N VAL A 819 -40.61 25.09 -18.74
CA VAL A 819 -40.39 25.75 -17.45
C VAL A 819 -40.12 24.72 -16.34
N ALA A 820 -40.84 23.60 -16.31
CA ALA A 820 -40.59 22.50 -15.39
C ALA A 820 -39.18 21.93 -15.58
N PHE A 821 -38.83 21.60 -16.82
CA PHE A 821 -37.50 21.11 -17.20
C PHE A 821 -36.39 22.09 -16.78
N SER A 822 -36.54 23.38 -17.10
CA SER A 822 -35.55 24.40 -16.75
C SER A 822 -35.44 24.62 -15.24
N THR A 823 -36.56 24.61 -14.50
CA THR A 823 -36.58 24.73 -13.04
C THR A 823 -35.88 23.56 -12.38
N LEU A 824 -36.13 22.34 -12.86
CA LEU A 824 -35.50 21.14 -12.36
C LEU A 824 -33.97 21.17 -12.56
N VAL A 825 -33.52 21.43 -13.79
CA VAL A 825 -32.08 21.50 -14.11
C VAL A 825 -31.39 22.59 -13.29
N MET A 826 -31.97 23.79 -13.21
CA MET A 826 -31.38 24.87 -12.42
C MET A 826 -31.37 24.55 -10.93
N ALA A 827 -32.42 23.90 -10.39
CA ALA A 827 -32.46 23.49 -8.98
C ALA A 827 -31.34 22.50 -8.67
N GLN A 828 -31.11 21.52 -9.55
CA GLN A 828 -30.04 20.53 -9.43
C GLN A 828 -28.65 21.18 -9.53
N LEU A 829 -28.43 22.05 -10.51
CA LEU A 829 -27.16 22.77 -10.68
C LEU A 829 -26.82 23.69 -9.50
N ILE A 830 -27.81 24.25 -8.81
CA ILE A 830 -27.58 24.97 -7.55
C ILE A 830 -27.34 23.96 -6.40
N HIS A 831 -28.10 22.87 -6.37
CA HIS A 831 -28.01 21.83 -5.36
C HIS A 831 -26.63 21.18 -5.27
N VAL A 832 -25.92 21.05 -6.39
CA VAL A 832 -24.58 20.45 -6.44
C VAL A 832 -23.58 21.17 -5.52
N PHE A 833 -23.73 22.49 -5.32
CA PHE A 833 -22.87 23.26 -4.43
C PHE A 833 -23.17 22.99 -2.95
N ASP A 834 -24.43 22.77 -2.58
CA ASP A 834 -24.79 22.26 -1.24
C ASP A 834 -24.23 20.85 -1.02
N CYS A 835 -24.10 20.07 -2.09
CA CYS A 835 -23.52 18.74 -2.04
C CYS A 835 -22.02 18.71 -1.75
N ARG A 836 -21.31 19.85 -1.74
CA ARG A 836 -19.87 19.90 -1.42
C ARG A 836 -19.54 19.82 0.06
N SER A 837 -20.47 20.17 0.95
CA SER A 837 -20.27 20.18 2.39
C SER A 837 -21.34 19.37 3.13
N SER A 838 -20.97 18.80 4.26
CA SER A 838 -21.91 18.18 5.20
C SER A 838 -22.70 19.21 6.03
N GLN A 839 -22.25 20.48 6.08
CA GLN A 839 -22.78 21.55 6.94
C GLN A 839 -23.62 22.61 6.21
N SER A 840 -23.06 23.28 5.19
CA SER A 840 -23.71 24.41 4.50
C SER A 840 -23.01 24.76 3.17
N ILE A 841 -23.76 25.39 2.26
CA ILE A 841 -23.25 25.99 1.01
C ILE A 841 -22.14 27.02 1.29
N PHE A 842 -22.24 27.77 2.39
CA PHE A 842 -21.29 28.84 2.75
C PHE A 842 -20.05 28.35 3.51
N HIS A 843 -19.99 27.07 3.88
CA HIS A 843 -18.86 26.54 4.64
C HIS A 843 -17.60 26.40 3.75
N ARG A 844 -17.76 26.28 2.44
CA ARG A 844 -16.65 26.13 1.49
C ARG A 844 -16.72 27.20 0.40
N ASN A 845 -15.55 27.62 -0.07
CA ASN A 845 -15.47 28.54 -1.18
C ASN A 845 -15.92 27.84 -2.47
N ILE A 846 -16.87 28.45 -3.18
CA ILE A 846 -17.44 27.95 -4.43
C ILE A 846 -16.33 27.73 -5.49
N PHE A 847 -15.32 28.60 -5.52
CA PHE A 847 -14.22 28.56 -6.48
C PHE A 847 -13.11 27.54 -6.15
N GLN A 848 -13.20 26.86 -5.01
CA GLN A 848 -12.18 25.88 -4.60
C GLN A 848 -12.14 24.64 -5.52
N ASN A 849 -13.25 24.30 -6.17
CA ASN A 849 -13.32 23.25 -7.18
C ASN A 849 -13.69 23.86 -8.54
N MET A 850 -12.68 24.27 -9.30
CA MET A 850 -12.88 24.89 -10.62
C MET A 850 -13.52 23.92 -11.62
N TYR A 851 -13.26 22.62 -11.51
CA TYR A 851 -13.91 21.61 -12.37
C TYR A 851 -15.42 21.59 -12.18
N LEU A 852 -15.91 21.78 -10.95
CA LEU A 852 -17.34 21.84 -10.68
C LEU A 852 -17.96 23.11 -11.25
N VAL A 853 -17.28 24.26 -11.12
CA VAL A 853 -17.76 25.52 -11.68
C VAL A 853 -17.85 25.42 -13.21
N ILE A 854 -16.82 24.88 -13.86
CA ILE A 854 -16.82 24.65 -15.32
C ILE A 854 -17.95 23.69 -15.71
N ALA A 855 -18.13 22.59 -14.98
CA ALA A 855 -19.21 21.62 -15.25
C ALA A 855 -20.59 22.29 -15.17
N VAL A 856 -20.86 23.08 -14.12
CA VAL A 856 -22.13 23.80 -13.98
C VAL A 856 -22.32 24.81 -15.11
N VAL A 857 -21.31 25.62 -15.42
CA VAL A 857 -21.39 26.60 -16.52
C VAL A 857 -21.64 25.91 -17.85
N SER A 858 -20.96 24.80 -18.13
CA SER A 858 -21.21 24.01 -19.35
C SER A 858 -22.62 23.43 -19.39
N SER A 859 -23.15 22.93 -18.27
CA SER A 859 -24.52 22.41 -18.22
C SER A 859 -25.57 23.50 -18.44
N VAL A 860 -25.34 24.73 -17.94
CA VAL A 860 -26.20 25.89 -18.23
C VAL A 860 -26.13 26.26 -19.71
N LEU A 861 -24.95 26.30 -20.31
CA LEU A 861 -24.80 26.60 -21.75
C LEU A 861 -25.48 25.55 -22.63
N LEU A 862 -25.38 24.28 -22.25
CA LEU A 862 -26.05 23.17 -22.93
C LEU A 862 -27.58 23.27 -22.78
N LEU A 863 -28.09 23.64 -21.61
CA LEU A 863 -29.51 23.92 -21.40
C LEU A 863 -29.99 25.04 -22.32
N LEU A 864 -29.27 26.17 -22.37
CA LEU A 864 -29.58 27.28 -23.28
C LEU A 864 -29.57 26.84 -24.75
N GLY A 865 -28.62 25.97 -25.13
CA GLY A 865 -28.57 25.39 -26.47
C GLY A 865 -29.84 24.61 -26.82
N VAL A 866 -30.32 23.76 -25.91
CA VAL A 866 -31.57 23.00 -26.11
C VAL A 866 -32.79 23.92 -26.23
N LEU A 867 -32.82 25.02 -25.47
CA LEU A 867 -33.96 25.95 -25.44
C LEU A 867 -34.03 26.92 -26.61
N TYR A 868 -32.89 27.32 -27.19
CA TYR A 868 -32.83 28.43 -28.16
C TYR A 868 -32.29 28.04 -29.55
N ILE A 869 -31.84 26.80 -29.76
CA ILE A 869 -31.44 26.32 -31.09
C ILE A 869 -32.65 25.66 -31.76
N ASP A 870 -33.13 26.24 -32.85
CA ASP A 870 -34.33 25.81 -33.58
C ASP A 870 -34.29 24.33 -34.01
N PHE A 871 -33.12 23.79 -34.31
CA PHE A 871 -32.94 22.37 -34.66
C PHE A 871 -33.16 21.41 -33.48
N LEU A 872 -32.87 21.85 -32.25
CA LEU A 872 -32.94 21.00 -31.04
C LEU A 872 -34.33 21.06 -30.37
N GLN A 873 -35.06 22.17 -30.53
CA GLN A 873 -36.38 22.36 -29.92
C GLN A 873 -37.39 21.25 -30.24
N PRO A 874 -37.54 20.76 -31.49
CA PRO A 874 -38.47 19.67 -31.82
C PRO A 874 -38.08 18.32 -31.18
N ILE A 875 -36.77 18.08 -31.03
CA ILE A 875 -36.24 16.83 -30.47
C ILE A 875 -36.54 16.76 -28.97
N PHE A 876 -36.25 17.85 -28.24
CA PHE A 876 -36.43 17.92 -26.79
C PHE A 876 -37.81 18.42 -26.35
N LYS A 877 -38.69 18.76 -27.32
CA LYS A 877 -40.01 19.36 -27.09
C LYS A 877 -39.92 20.59 -26.19
N THR A 878 -39.10 21.56 -26.57
CA THR A 878 -38.86 22.80 -25.81
C THR A 878 -39.17 24.05 -26.63
N VAL A 879 -39.42 25.15 -25.93
CA VAL A 879 -39.64 26.49 -26.53
C VAL A 879 -38.75 27.54 -25.88
N GLY A 880 -38.45 28.62 -26.60
CA GLY A 880 -37.70 29.75 -26.04
C GLY A 880 -38.42 30.38 -24.85
N LEU A 881 -37.71 30.56 -23.73
CA LEU A 881 -38.24 31.21 -22.53
C LEU A 881 -37.96 32.72 -22.53
N GLY A 882 -38.94 33.51 -22.12
CA GLY A 882 -38.80 34.95 -21.89
C GLY A 882 -38.23 35.28 -20.51
N LEU A 883 -38.10 36.58 -20.21
CA LEU A 883 -37.55 37.05 -18.93
C LEU A 883 -38.45 36.71 -17.74
N ASN A 884 -39.78 36.72 -17.92
CA ASN A 884 -40.73 36.41 -16.86
C ASN A 884 -40.63 34.94 -16.44
N GLU A 885 -40.57 34.03 -17.42
CA GLU A 885 -40.42 32.61 -17.20
C GLU A 885 -39.08 32.28 -16.55
N TRP A 886 -37.98 32.91 -17.00
CA TRP A 886 -36.67 32.76 -16.35
C TRP A 886 -36.65 33.25 -14.91
N SER A 887 -37.34 34.35 -14.60
CA SER A 887 -37.44 34.85 -13.22
C SER A 887 -38.13 33.81 -12.31
N LEU A 888 -39.19 33.18 -12.81
CA LEU A 888 -39.90 32.11 -12.12
C LEU A 888 -39.01 30.88 -11.93
N VAL A 889 -38.32 30.44 -12.99
CA VAL A 889 -37.35 29.33 -12.96
C VAL A 889 -36.29 29.57 -11.88
N LEU A 890 -35.65 30.74 -11.84
CA LEU A 890 -34.57 31.04 -10.90
C LEU A 890 -35.06 31.12 -9.45
N VAL A 891 -36.25 31.67 -9.20
CA VAL A 891 -36.83 31.74 -7.86
C VAL A 891 -37.14 30.34 -7.33
N PHE A 892 -37.86 29.52 -8.10
CA PHE A 892 -38.21 28.15 -7.69
C PHE A 892 -36.98 27.24 -7.61
N ALA A 893 -35.98 27.41 -8.48
CA ALA A 893 -34.73 26.68 -8.40
C ALA A 893 -33.88 27.05 -7.17
N GLY A 894 -33.95 28.31 -6.70
CA GLY A 894 -33.21 28.79 -5.54
C GLY A 894 -33.80 28.39 -4.19
N ILE A 895 -35.12 28.20 -4.10
CA ILE A 895 -35.85 27.89 -2.85
C ILE A 895 -35.27 26.67 -2.11
N PRO A 896 -35.04 25.50 -2.73
CA PRO A 896 -34.51 24.33 -2.04
C PRO A 896 -33.19 24.63 -1.32
N SER A 897 -32.26 25.29 -2.03
CA SER A 897 -30.94 25.62 -1.50
C SER A 897 -30.98 26.66 -0.40
N PHE A 898 -31.85 27.67 -0.50
CA PHE A 898 -32.04 28.68 0.55
C PHE A 898 -32.70 28.08 1.80
N PHE A 899 -33.75 27.27 1.63
CA PHE A 899 -34.50 26.65 2.73
C PHE A 899 -33.58 25.78 3.60
N PHE A 900 -32.79 24.90 2.99
CA PHE A 900 -31.84 24.06 3.72
C PHE A 900 -30.58 24.82 4.18
N GLY A 901 -30.15 25.84 3.42
CA GLY A 901 -29.04 26.72 3.79
C GLY A 901 -29.33 27.55 5.05
N ALA A 902 -30.52 28.13 5.17
CA ALA A 902 -30.93 28.94 6.33
C ALA A 902 -30.92 28.13 7.63
N GLY A 903 -31.37 26.88 7.61
CA GLY A 903 -31.35 25.98 8.78
C GLY A 903 -29.94 25.74 9.35
N SER A 904 -28.90 25.79 8.52
CA SER A 904 -27.49 25.66 8.96
C SER A 904 -26.97 26.90 9.70
N ILE A 905 -27.42 28.10 9.28
CA ILE A 905 -27.05 29.39 9.87
C ILE A 905 -27.67 29.51 11.26
N PHE A 906 -28.95 29.16 11.41
CA PHE A 906 -29.64 29.15 12.71
C PHE A 906 -29.00 28.18 13.72
N LYS A 907 -28.60 26.99 13.27
CA LYS A 907 -27.95 25.99 14.15
C LYS A 907 -26.58 26.45 14.67
N THR A 908 -25.82 27.18 13.84
CA THR A 908 -24.52 27.76 14.20
C THR A 908 -24.68 28.90 15.22
N MET A 909 -25.74 29.70 15.07
CA MET A 909 -26.09 30.78 15.99
C MET A 909 -26.50 30.27 17.37
N PHE A 910 -27.26 29.17 17.44
CA PHE A 910 -27.65 28.53 18.71
C PHE A 910 -26.50 27.79 19.42
N ARG A 911 -25.52 27.25 18.68
CA ARG A 911 -24.35 26.57 19.27
C ARG A 911 -23.37 27.54 19.93
N LYS A 912 -23.31 28.80 19.49
CA LYS A 912 -22.57 29.88 20.17
C LYS A 912 -23.19 30.28 21.52
N LYS A 913 -24.50 30.15 21.71
CA LYS A 913 -25.17 30.50 22.99
C LYS A 913 -24.99 29.47 24.12
N LYS A 914 -24.60 28.21 23.84
CA LYS A 914 -24.45 27.14 24.85
C LYS A 914 -23.04 26.99 25.46
N LYS A 915 -22.06 27.78 25.03
CA LYS A 915 -20.72 27.84 25.63
C LYS A 915 -20.49 29.23 26.25
N ILE A 916 -21.01 29.46 27.46
CA ILE A 916 -20.44 30.32 28.52
C ILE A 916 -21.26 30.01 29.79
N LYS A 917 -20.70 29.18 30.67
CA LYS A 917 -20.90 29.19 32.12
C LYS A 917 -19.68 28.48 32.71
N PHE A 918 -18.59 29.22 32.89
CA PHE A 918 -17.46 28.78 33.70
C PHE A 918 -17.83 28.99 35.17
N SER A 919 -17.93 27.89 35.91
CA SER A 919 -17.95 27.90 37.38
C SER A 919 -16.51 28.05 37.85
N SER A 920 -16.14 29.23 38.32
CA SER A 920 -14.90 29.46 39.07
C SER A 920 -15.09 29.02 40.52
N LYS A 921 -14.48 27.89 40.91
CA LYS A 921 -14.07 27.67 42.30
C LYS A 921 -12.54 27.68 42.35
N PRO A 922 -11.90 28.48 43.22
CA PRO A 922 -10.46 28.52 43.34
C PRO A 922 -9.93 27.34 44.15
N MET A 923 -8.71 26.93 43.82
CA MET A 923 -7.89 25.97 44.56
C MET A 923 -7.70 26.38 46.03
N ALA A 924 -7.62 25.40 46.92
CA ALA A 924 -6.90 25.51 48.18
C ALA A 924 -6.10 24.22 48.42
N ARG A 925 -4.76 24.40 48.43
CA ARG A 925 -3.65 23.57 48.91
C ARG A 925 -3.56 22.09 48.52
#